data_AF-A0A937AQP1-F1
#
_entry.id   AF-A0A937AQP1-F1
#
_cell.length_a   1.000
_cell.length_b   1.000
_cell.length_c   1.000
_cell.angle_alpha   90.00
_cell.angle_beta   90.00
_cell.angle_gamma   90.00
#
_symmetry.space_group_name_H-M   'P 1'
#
loop_
_entity.id
_entity.type
_entity.pdbx_description
1 polymer ?
#
loop_
_entity_poly.entity_id
_entity_poly.type
_entity_poly.pdbx_seq_one_letter_code
_entity_poly.pdbx_strand_id
1 'polypeptide(L)'
;MKKFYSIVLLLVISTTCFAQQEIAMPPIPLMREVHHSYIETSLRNITKLSSIADTIFPVTNDPKLNQSIHKSIRTYVHNMRAIVESSTKLSDNEKYVWLRGINELLMGFQSAWQARIIRNIMYPGLIKAFYECLQLELDGKSILPIVEQNELEIGNVLIQNYCLKNNQGIAAAKDVLVLKTCQREPENILKILTRFPNNRYADSLITISAFRNQEELYNYAAAPNELGQKIQQVQHPLVKLIATLARSKNGRMYFPFLDDLYQNKITIHQITPILNDESSDNYYKLLVKTRIGYAERMRKGDTPMAAKTLVAKLRSKAVELYINEINALHDESNLNIRFKKIDSLNPQELYYLAVLGEEEIYTSSFVSGVYPRIFARFKNGDAESLLQTLQYDFYRKFLKMSAAYNTLDDFLKRMSKPAAQKLMQNFVNGLEKTGSLEDAVDVADSYASIYNKDIRKLILLQVQQNLRNSKIQHDKRGEIIYQLLHTIFVSADSSGKTNLSASLGINTVYNMPLKELQNASGRIIIQQYAYGDKDAESYFGAFIARFSNSNWRIVRKPYWVEISSARGTPVTIYANLPLDETKDLDAMAQDSLNYYLETNGFQPTMVIHRGHSYYLQQTIDQLAPSAKVVLLGSCGGYQKLNLVLNIC
;
A
#
# COMPACT_ATOMS: atom_id res chain seq x y z
N MET A 1 -2.24 24.69 26.30
CA MET A 1 -3.71 24.47 26.25
C MET A 1 -4.16 23.25 27.06
N LYS A 2 -3.76 23.11 28.34
CA LYS A 2 -4.15 21.98 29.20
C LYS A 2 -5.05 22.37 30.39
N LYS A 3 -5.30 23.67 30.61
CA LYS A 3 -6.11 24.17 31.73
C LYS A 3 -7.56 24.54 31.37
N PHE A 4 -7.95 24.42 30.10
CA PHE A 4 -9.32 24.73 29.64
C PHE A 4 -10.27 23.52 29.65
N TYR A 5 -9.73 22.29 29.75
CA TYR A 5 -10.54 21.06 29.76
C TYR A 5 -11.12 20.73 31.14
N SER A 6 -10.60 21.30 32.23
CA SER A 6 -11.08 21.01 33.58
C SER A 6 -12.35 21.78 33.96
N ILE A 7 -12.65 22.89 33.27
CA ILE A 7 -13.81 23.75 33.59
C ILE A 7 -15.05 23.33 32.78
N VAL A 8 -14.88 22.65 31.63
CA VAL A 8 -16.01 22.11 30.85
C VAL A 8 -16.53 20.78 31.41
N LEU A 9 -15.70 20.05 32.18
CA LEU A 9 -16.11 18.78 32.80
C LEU A 9 -17.04 18.95 34.02
N LEU A 10 -17.12 20.15 34.60
CA LEU A 10 -17.91 20.43 35.81
C LEU A 10 -19.29 21.06 35.54
N LEU A 11 -19.62 21.33 34.28
CA LEU A 11 -20.89 21.96 33.87
C LEU A 11 -21.87 21.01 33.14
N VAL A 12 -21.56 19.71 33.07
CA VAL A 12 -22.43 18.69 32.45
C VAL A 12 -23.14 17.78 33.47
N ILE A 13 -22.88 17.92 34.77
CA ILE A 13 -23.50 17.09 35.83
C ILE A 13 -24.73 17.79 36.44
N SER A 14 -25.63 18.25 35.59
CA SER A 14 -26.97 18.70 36.01
C SER A 14 -28.07 18.26 35.06
N THR A 15 -27.90 17.13 34.37
CA THR A 15 -29.06 16.35 33.92
C THR A 15 -29.54 15.54 35.11
N THR A 16 -30.50 16.10 35.86
CA THR A 16 -31.32 15.36 36.79
C THR A 16 -31.95 14.19 36.03
N CYS A 17 -31.44 12.99 36.28
CA CYS A 17 -32.04 11.75 35.81
C CYS A 17 -33.31 11.55 36.63
N PHE A 18 -34.41 12.21 36.25
CA PHE A 18 -35.72 11.88 36.79
C PHE A 18 -36.02 10.45 36.34
N ALA A 19 -35.89 9.50 37.26
CA ALA A 19 -36.38 8.16 37.06
C ALA A 19 -37.86 8.27 36.67
N GLN A 20 -38.21 7.80 35.48
CA GLN A 20 -39.57 7.92 34.97
C GLN A 20 -40.51 7.14 35.89
N GLN A 21 -41.57 7.79 36.37
CA GLN A 21 -42.58 7.10 37.15
C GLN A 21 -43.37 6.13 36.28
N GLU A 22 -43.77 5.01 36.89
CA GLU A 22 -44.57 4.00 36.23
C GLU A 22 -46.01 4.51 36.06
N ILE A 23 -46.52 4.46 34.83
CA ILE A 23 -47.88 4.88 34.48
C ILE A 23 -48.86 3.77 34.89
N ALA A 24 -49.97 4.12 35.51
CA ALA A 24 -51.02 3.15 35.83
C ALA A 24 -51.58 2.51 34.54
N MET A 25 -51.56 1.18 34.48
CA MET A 25 -52.08 0.43 33.34
C MET A 25 -53.62 0.52 33.32
N PRO A 26 -54.24 1.04 32.25
CA PRO A 26 -55.69 0.98 32.11
C PRO A 26 -56.17 -0.47 31.94
N PRO A 27 -57.48 -0.76 32.10
CA PRO A 27 -58.03 -2.08 31.80
C PRO A 27 -57.68 -2.49 30.36
N ILE A 28 -56.98 -3.63 30.23
CA ILE A 28 -56.58 -4.17 28.93
C ILE A 28 -57.78 -4.97 28.37
N PRO A 29 -58.29 -4.64 27.17
CA PRO A 29 -59.35 -5.46 26.57
C PRO A 29 -58.87 -6.88 26.29
N LEU A 30 -59.74 -7.87 26.51
CA LEU A 30 -59.45 -9.30 26.36
C LEU A 30 -58.75 -9.63 25.03
N MET A 31 -59.19 -8.97 23.95
CA MET A 31 -58.66 -9.15 22.60
C MET A 31 -57.19 -8.70 22.40
N ARG A 32 -56.62 -7.92 23.33
CA ARG A 32 -55.22 -7.44 23.28
C ARG A 32 -54.31 -8.07 24.33
N GLU A 33 -54.85 -8.82 25.30
CA GLU A 33 -54.06 -9.45 26.37
C GLU A 33 -52.90 -10.30 25.84
N VAL A 34 -53.13 -11.05 24.75
CA VAL A 34 -52.10 -11.91 24.15
C VAL A 34 -50.87 -11.13 23.70
N HIS A 35 -51.03 -9.90 23.17
CA HIS A 35 -49.91 -9.07 22.74
C HIS A 35 -49.12 -8.53 23.94
N HIS A 36 -49.79 -8.22 25.05
CA HIS A 36 -49.13 -7.89 26.31
C HIS A 36 -48.32 -9.08 26.83
N SER A 37 -48.86 -10.31 26.75
CA SER A 37 -48.14 -11.53 27.13
C SER A 37 -46.90 -11.80 26.27
N TYR A 38 -46.96 -11.49 24.97
CA TYR A 38 -45.79 -11.61 24.08
C TYR A 38 -44.66 -10.65 24.47
N ILE A 39 -44.99 -9.38 24.77
CA ILE A 39 -43.99 -8.39 25.20
C ILE A 39 -43.30 -8.84 26.50
N GLU A 40 -44.07 -9.28 27.50
CA GLU A 40 -43.51 -9.78 28.77
C GLU A 40 -42.67 -11.05 28.58
N THR A 41 -43.02 -11.89 27.62
CA THR A 41 -42.24 -13.07 27.27
C THR A 41 -40.92 -12.68 26.62
N SER A 42 -40.91 -11.73 25.68
CA SER A 42 -39.69 -11.21 25.07
C SER A 42 -38.77 -10.53 26.10
N LEU A 43 -39.31 -9.76 27.04
CA LEU A 43 -38.52 -9.20 28.16
C LEU A 43 -37.83 -10.29 28.98
N ARG A 44 -38.55 -11.36 29.33
CA ARG A 44 -38.00 -12.52 30.08
C ARG A 44 -36.97 -13.30 29.27
N ASN A 45 -37.13 -13.37 27.95
CA ASN A 45 -36.16 -14.03 27.08
C ASN A 45 -34.85 -13.23 27.03
N ILE A 46 -34.93 -11.90 26.96
CA ILE A 46 -33.75 -11.03 26.94
C ILE A 46 -32.88 -11.22 28.20
N THR A 47 -33.48 -11.39 29.38
CA THR A 47 -32.71 -11.62 30.61
C THR A 47 -31.85 -12.88 30.54
N LYS A 48 -32.25 -13.87 29.74
CA LYS A 48 -31.59 -15.17 29.59
C LYS A 48 -30.62 -15.26 28.42
N LEU A 49 -30.40 -14.16 27.69
CA LEU A 49 -29.56 -14.18 26.48
C LEU A 49 -28.08 -14.41 26.75
N SER A 50 -27.58 -13.94 27.90
CA SER A 50 -26.19 -14.13 28.31
C SER A 50 -25.98 -15.51 28.96
N SER A 51 -26.91 -15.92 29.83
CA SER A 51 -26.95 -17.24 30.44
C SER A 51 -28.39 -17.64 30.75
N ILE A 52 -28.70 -18.94 30.67
CA ILE A 52 -30.03 -19.49 30.99
C ILE A 52 -30.39 -19.23 32.47
N ALA A 53 -29.39 -19.12 33.35
CA ALA A 53 -29.57 -18.84 34.78
C ALA A 53 -29.79 -17.36 35.11
N ASP A 54 -29.55 -16.45 34.15
CA ASP A 54 -29.63 -15.02 34.40
C ASP A 54 -31.08 -14.55 34.54
N THR A 55 -31.33 -13.80 35.61
CA THR A 55 -32.60 -13.08 35.83
C THR A 55 -32.52 -11.62 35.38
N ILE A 56 -31.31 -11.14 35.07
CA ILE A 56 -31.02 -9.77 34.61
C ILE A 56 -30.02 -9.85 33.47
N PHE A 57 -30.32 -9.15 32.36
CA PHE A 57 -29.38 -9.05 31.24
C PHE A 57 -28.16 -8.17 31.62
N PRO A 58 -26.92 -8.68 31.51
CA PRO A 58 -25.73 -7.93 31.92
C PRO A 58 -25.38 -6.83 30.91
N VAL A 59 -25.61 -5.58 31.28
CA VAL A 59 -25.29 -4.40 30.46
C VAL A 59 -23.90 -3.85 30.78
N THR A 60 -23.49 -3.94 32.04
CA THR A 60 -22.20 -3.49 32.58
C THR A 60 -21.58 -4.59 33.46
N ASN A 61 -20.36 -4.35 33.95
CA ASN A 61 -19.71 -5.24 34.91
C ASN A 61 -20.18 -5.04 36.36
N ASP A 62 -21.05 -4.05 36.64
CA ASP A 62 -21.57 -3.78 37.98
C ASP A 62 -22.99 -4.36 38.15
N PRO A 63 -23.19 -5.36 39.03
CA PRO A 63 -24.50 -5.95 39.28
C PRO A 63 -25.57 -4.97 39.77
N LYS A 64 -25.21 -3.98 40.61
CA LYS A 64 -26.16 -2.98 41.13
C LYS A 64 -26.63 -2.06 40.02
N LEU A 65 -25.70 -1.63 39.16
CA LEU A 65 -26.04 -0.82 37.99
C LEU A 65 -26.93 -1.60 37.02
N ASN A 66 -26.63 -2.88 36.79
CA ASN A 66 -27.46 -3.76 35.97
C ASN A 66 -28.88 -3.90 36.53
N GLN A 67 -29.05 -3.98 37.85
CA GLN A 67 -30.38 -4.02 38.49
C GLN A 67 -31.16 -2.71 38.28
N SER A 68 -30.49 -1.56 38.42
CA SER A 68 -31.09 -0.24 38.16
C SER A 68 -31.51 -0.09 36.69
N ILE A 69 -30.63 -0.48 35.77
CA ILE A 69 -30.89 -0.48 34.32
C ILE A 69 -32.05 -1.41 33.98
N HIS A 70 -32.08 -2.62 34.54
CA HIS A 70 -33.15 -3.58 34.33
C HIS A 70 -34.51 -3.02 34.76
N LYS A 71 -34.57 -2.40 35.95
CA LYS A 71 -35.79 -1.73 36.43
C LYS A 71 -36.23 -0.63 35.47
N SER A 72 -35.30 0.24 35.06
CA SER A 72 -35.57 1.33 34.11
C SER A 72 -36.16 0.82 32.80
N ILE A 73 -35.55 -0.22 32.20
CA ILE A 73 -36.05 -0.83 30.95
C ILE A 73 -37.46 -1.39 31.13
N ARG A 74 -37.73 -2.11 32.22
CA ARG A 74 -39.09 -2.62 32.50
C ARG A 74 -40.09 -1.47 32.63
N THR A 75 -39.73 -0.40 33.32
CA THR A 75 -40.59 0.79 33.44
C THR A 75 -40.86 1.45 32.09
N TYR A 76 -39.86 1.62 31.22
CA TYR A 76 -40.09 2.13 29.86
C TYR A 76 -41.04 1.24 29.05
N VAL A 77 -40.83 -0.08 29.05
CA VAL A 77 -41.68 -1.01 28.29
C VAL A 77 -43.10 -1.04 28.84
N HIS A 78 -43.26 -1.02 30.17
CA HIS A 78 -44.56 -0.89 30.82
C HIS A 78 -45.26 0.41 30.42
N ASN A 79 -44.55 1.53 30.50
CA ASN A 79 -45.10 2.84 30.14
C ASN A 79 -45.53 2.90 28.68
N MET A 80 -44.76 2.33 27.74
CA MET A 80 -45.17 2.25 26.34
C MET A 80 -46.49 1.49 26.18
N ARG A 81 -46.65 0.34 26.86
CA ARG A 81 -47.90 -0.44 26.85
C ARG A 81 -49.07 0.38 27.41
N ALA A 82 -48.86 1.05 28.54
CA ALA A 82 -49.89 1.88 29.17
C ALA A 82 -50.29 3.08 28.30
N ILE A 83 -49.33 3.73 27.65
CA ILE A 83 -49.56 4.84 26.71
C ILE A 83 -50.37 4.37 25.51
N VAL A 84 -50.04 3.22 24.93
CA VAL A 84 -50.78 2.66 23.78
C VAL A 84 -52.23 2.38 24.15
N GLU A 85 -52.47 1.73 25.30
CA GLU A 85 -53.83 1.40 25.74
C GLU A 85 -54.67 2.64 26.10
N SER A 86 -54.07 3.60 26.79
CA SER A 86 -54.75 4.83 27.21
C SER A 86 -54.89 5.89 26.11
N SER A 87 -54.18 5.75 24.98
CA SER A 87 -54.21 6.73 23.91
C SER A 87 -55.61 6.82 23.27
N THR A 88 -56.12 8.05 23.20
CA THR A 88 -57.29 8.43 22.41
C THR A 88 -56.93 8.81 20.97
N LYS A 89 -55.63 8.94 20.68
CA LYS A 89 -55.11 9.27 19.34
C LYS A 89 -54.92 8.03 18.44
N LEU A 90 -55.03 6.82 19.01
CA LEU A 90 -54.87 5.57 18.30
C LEU A 90 -56.21 4.84 18.18
N SER A 91 -56.56 4.41 16.97
CA SER A 91 -57.61 3.42 16.72
C SER A 91 -57.23 2.06 17.31
N ASP A 92 -58.20 1.15 17.45
CA ASP A 92 -57.92 -0.20 17.95
C ASP A 92 -56.90 -0.95 17.10
N ASN A 93 -56.97 -0.81 15.77
CA ASN A 93 -55.99 -1.41 14.85
C ASN A 93 -54.58 -0.83 15.06
N GLU A 94 -54.45 0.48 15.28
CA GLU A 94 -53.16 1.10 15.55
C GLU A 94 -52.59 0.69 16.91
N LYS A 95 -53.45 0.44 17.91
CA LYS A 95 -53.01 -0.13 19.20
C LYS A 95 -52.38 -1.50 19.02
N TYR A 96 -52.98 -2.38 18.18
CA TYR A 96 -52.36 -3.67 17.81
C TYR A 96 -51.00 -3.48 17.13
N VAL A 97 -50.92 -2.55 16.18
CA VAL A 97 -49.67 -2.21 15.48
C VAL A 97 -48.60 -1.75 16.47
N TRP A 98 -48.93 -0.93 17.45
CA TRP A 98 -47.95 -0.48 18.44
C TRP A 98 -47.53 -1.55 19.43
N LEU A 99 -48.46 -2.37 19.95
CA LEU A 99 -48.12 -3.46 20.86
C LEU A 99 -47.21 -4.49 20.21
N ARG A 100 -47.50 -4.90 18.98
CA ARG A 100 -46.59 -5.79 18.24
C ARG A 100 -45.29 -5.06 17.86
N GLY A 101 -45.29 -3.74 17.66
CA GLY A 101 -44.08 -2.92 17.45
C GLY A 101 -43.15 -2.92 18.66
N ILE A 102 -43.69 -2.80 19.87
CA ILE A 102 -42.94 -2.93 21.13
C ILE A 102 -42.32 -4.33 21.24
N ASN A 103 -43.09 -5.38 20.91
CA ASN A 103 -42.56 -6.74 20.91
C ASN A 103 -41.43 -6.92 19.86
N GLU A 104 -41.60 -6.37 18.66
CA GLU A 104 -40.61 -6.42 17.59
C GLU A 104 -39.32 -5.68 17.94
N LEU A 105 -39.39 -4.57 18.69
CA LEU A 105 -38.21 -3.89 19.22
C LEU A 105 -37.35 -4.83 20.08
N LEU A 106 -38.00 -5.55 21.00
CA LEU A 106 -37.33 -6.48 21.91
C LEU A 106 -36.70 -7.65 21.13
N MET A 107 -37.46 -8.24 20.21
CA MET A 107 -36.96 -9.30 19.32
C MET A 107 -35.84 -8.81 18.40
N GLY A 108 -35.93 -7.56 17.93
CA GLY A 108 -34.93 -6.91 17.09
C GLY A 108 -33.61 -6.69 17.84
N PHE A 109 -33.68 -6.23 19.09
CA PHE A 109 -32.50 -6.17 19.97
C PHE A 109 -31.87 -7.55 20.16
N GLN A 110 -32.67 -8.56 20.51
CA GLN A 110 -32.19 -9.93 20.69
C GLN A 110 -31.46 -10.44 19.45
N SER A 111 -32.08 -10.29 18.27
CA SER A 111 -31.51 -10.75 17.00
C SER A 111 -30.21 -10.00 16.65
N ALA A 112 -30.21 -8.67 16.81
CA ALA A 112 -29.03 -7.84 16.54
C ALA A 112 -27.88 -8.14 17.50
N TRP A 113 -28.19 -8.45 18.77
CA TRP A 113 -27.17 -8.78 19.77
C TRP A 113 -26.55 -10.15 19.51
N GLN A 114 -27.37 -11.15 19.18
CA GLN A 114 -26.92 -12.49 18.80
C GLN A 114 -26.06 -12.45 17.52
N ALA A 115 -26.42 -11.61 16.55
CA ALA A 115 -25.63 -11.36 15.35
C ALA A 115 -24.37 -10.49 15.58
N ARG A 116 -24.11 -10.06 16.83
CA ARG A 116 -23.01 -9.17 17.22
C ARG A 116 -23.01 -7.82 16.50
N ILE A 117 -24.18 -7.37 16.05
CA ILE A 117 -24.39 -6.07 15.40
C ILE A 117 -24.52 -4.98 16.46
N ILE A 118 -25.27 -5.24 17.54
CA ILE A 118 -25.47 -4.29 18.65
C ILE A 118 -24.80 -4.78 19.93
N ARG A 119 -24.18 -3.86 20.68
CA ARG A 119 -23.55 -4.17 21.97
C ARG A 119 -24.59 -4.14 23.09
N ASN A 120 -24.39 -4.96 24.12
CA ASN A 120 -25.24 -4.99 25.32
C ASN A 120 -25.44 -3.60 25.97
N ILE A 121 -24.38 -2.78 26.02
CA ILE A 121 -24.41 -1.40 26.57
C ILE A 121 -25.42 -0.48 25.87
N MET A 122 -25.83 -0.80 24.64
CA MET A 122 -26.77 0.01 23.86
C MET A 122 -28.23 -0.35 24.13
N TYR A 123 -28.51 -1.44 24.87
CA TYR A 123 -29.87 -1.89 25.15
C TYR A 123 -30.74 -0.81 25.84
N PRO A 124 -30.27 -0.13 26.90
CA PRO A 124 -31.09 0.90 27.57
C PRO A 124 -31.36 2.10 26.66
N GLY A 125 -30.35 2.49 25.87
CA GLY A 125 -30.47 3.58 24.90
C GLY A 125 -31.49 3.27 23.80
N LEU A 126 -31.51 2.04 23.29
CA LEU A 126 -32.48 1.59 22.29
C LEU A 126 -33.93 1.65 22.82
N ILE A 127 -34.16 1.15 24.04
CA ILE A 127 -35.50 1.18 24.66
C ILE A 127 -35.98 2.62 24.86
N LYS A 128 -35.10 3.48 25.38
CA LYS A 128 -35.40 4.90 25.55
C LYS A 128 -35.69 5.60 24.21
N ALA A 129 -34.87 5.35 23.20
CA ALA A 129 -35.06 5.96 21.88
C ALA A 129 -36.39 5.52 21.23
N PHE A 130 -36.78 4.25 21.36
CA PHE A 130 -38.08 3.80 20.84
C PHE A 130 -39.26 4.40 21.60
N TYR A 131 -39.13 4.58 22.92
CA TYR A 131 -40.11 5.32 23.72
C TYR A 131 -40.27 6.76 23.23
N GLU A 132 -39.17 7.46 22.94
CA GLU A 132 -39.19 8.81 22.39
C GLU A 132 -39.81 8.84 20.98
N CYS A 133 -39.55 7.84 20.14
CA CYS A 133 -40.21 7.68 18.84
C CYS A 133 -41.73 7.53 18.97
N LEU A 134 -42.22 6.74 19.94
CA LEU A 134 -43.66 6.60 20.22
C LEU A 134 -44.29 7.96 20.57
N GLN A 135 -43.64 8.76 21.41
CA GLN A 135 -44.13 10.09 21.76
C GLN A 135 -44.22 11.00 20.53
N LEU A 136 -43.19 10.99 19.67
CA LEU A 136 -43.17 11.79 18.46
C LEU A 136 -44.23 11.35 17.45
N GLU A 137 -44.47 10.04 17.27
CA GLU A 137 -45.54 9.56 16.40
C GLU A 137 -46.91 10.02 16.88
N LEU A 138 -47.19 9.90 18.18
CA LEU A 138 -48.46 10.33 18.77
C LEU A 138 -48.69 11.84 18.62
N ASP A 139 -47.63 12.61 18.43
CA ASP A 139 -47.69 14.05 18.15
C ASP A 139 -47.67 14.37 16.64
N GLY A 140 -47.64 13.37 15.76
CA GLY A 140 -47.52 13.54 14.31
C GLY A 140 -46.17 14.12 13.87
N LYS A 141 -45.13 14.00 14.70
CA LYS A 141 -43.80 14.58 14.48
C LYS A 141 -42.83 13.56 13.85
N SER A 142 -41.82 14.07 13.18
CA SER A 142 -40.74 13.26 12.59
C SER A 142 -39.88 12.59 13.67
N ILE A 143 -39.56 11.30 13.50
CA ILE A 143 -38.59 10.58 14.35
C ILE A 143 -37.13 10.85 14.00
N LEU A 144 -36.86 11.63 12.94
CA LEU A 144 -35.51 11.94 12.48
C LEU A 144 -34.56 12.40 13.61
N PRO A 145 -34.95 13.31 14.52
CA PRO A 145 -34.06 13.77 15.59
C PRO A 145 -33.56 12.64 16.49
N ILE A 146 -34.38 11.60 16.71
CA ILE A 146 -34.01 10.45 17.53
C ILE A 146 -32.93 9.62 16.82
N VAL A 147 -33.07 9.42 15.51
CA VAL A 147 -32.08 8.68 14.72
C VAL A 147 -30.77 9.45 14.59
N GLU A 148 -30.83 10.79 14.50
CA GLU A 148 -29.64 11.64 14.47
C GLU A 148 -28.84 11.56 15.78
N GLN A 149 -29.53 11.61 16.92
CA GLN A 149 -28.91 11.62 18.26
C GLN A 149 -28.37 10.26 18.71
N ASN A 150 -28.85 9.16 18.13
CA ASN A 150 -28.47 7.80 18.55
C ASN A 150 -27.43 7.16 17.62
N GLU A 151 -26.74 6.13 18.12
CA GLU A 151 -25.74 5.37 17.36
C GLU A 151 -26.36 4.62 16.15
N LEU A 152 -25.53 4.30 15.16
CA LEU A 152 -25.95 3.63 13.92
C LEU A 152 -26.73 2.33 14.19
N GLU A 153 -26.30 1.54 15.16
CA GLU A 153 -26.92 0.28 15.55
C GLU A 153 -28.34 0.48 16.07
N ILE A 154 -28.52 1.48 16.95
CA ILE A 154 -29.84 1.82 17.51
C ILE A 154 -30.75 2.30 16.39
N GLY A 155 -30.27 3.24 15.57
CA GLY A 155 -31.02 3.76 14.44
C GLY A 155 -31.48 2.68 13.45
N ASN A 156 -30.61 1.70 13.14
CA ASN A 156 -30.95 0.57 12.27
C ASN A 156 -32.10 -0.27 12.81
N VAL A 157 -32.12 -0.57 14.12
CA VAL A 157 -33.23 -1.32 14.74
C VAL A 157 -34.52 -0.49 14.70
N LEU A 158 -34.44 0.82 14.98
CA LEU A 158 -35.61 1.70 14.96
C LEU A 158 -36.25 1.78 13.56
N ILE A 159 -35.47 2.02 12.50
CA ILE A 159 -36.03 2.20 11.15
C ILE A 159 -36.57 0.90 10.53
N GLN A 160 -36.13 -0.26 11.03
CA GLN A 160 -36.63 -1.57 10.59
C GLN A 160 -37.96 -1.93 11.25
N ASN A 161 -38.25 -1.34 12.42
CA ASN A 161 -39.47 -1.61 13.17
C ASN A 161 -40.71 -1.20 12.36
N TYR A 162 -41.60 -2.16 12.12
CA TYR A 162 -42.72 -1.93 11.22
C TYR A 162 -43.71 -0.84 11.66
N CYS A 163 -43.90 -0.60 12.97
CA CYS A 163 -44.87 0.42 13.41
C CYS A 163 -44.41 1.84 13.09
N LEU A 164 -43.11 2.04 12.87
CA LEU A 164 -42.51 3.33 12.51
C LEU A 164 -42.44 3.55 10.99
N LYS A 165 -42.73 2.55 10.15
CA LYS A 165 -42.49 2.61 8.69
C LYS A 165 -43.16 3.78 7.97
N ASN A 166 -44.29 4.25 8.49
CA ASN A 166 -45.07 5.32 7.88
C ASN A 166 -44.75 6.71 8.45
N ASN A 167 -43.85 6.82 9.44
CA ASN A 167 -43.47 8.11 9.99
C ASN A 167 -42.79 8.98 8.90
N GLN A 168 -43.16 10.26 8.84
CA GLN A 168 -42.61 11.24 7.89
C GLN A 168 -41.07 11.36 7.92
N GLY A 169 -40.43 11.01 9.03
CA GLY A 169 -38.98 11.03 9.23
C GLY A 169 -38.22 9.85 8.65
N ILE A 170 -38.87 8.76 8.24
CA ILE A 170 -38.20 7.50 7.87
C ILE A 170 -37.25 7.65 6.68
N ALA A 171 -37.68 8.35 5.62
CA ALA A 171 -36.84 8.56 4.45
C ALA A 171 -35.54 9.32 4.83
N ALA A 172 -35.68 10.35 5.65
CA ALA A 172 -34.55 11.12 6.17
C ALA A 172 -33.66 10.32 7.12
N ALA A 173 -34.27 9.51 7.99
CA ALA A 173 -33.55 8.66 8.93
C ALA A 173 -32.67 7.65 8.20
N LYS A 174 -33.20 7.00 7.14
CA LYS A 174 -32.41 6.10 6.29
C LYS A 174 -31.19 6.80 5.70
N ASP A 175 -31.35 8.04 5.25
CA ASP A 175 -30.23 8.80 4.72
C ASP A 175 -29.16 9.10 5.76
N VAL A 176 -29.57 9.43 7.00
CA VAL A 176 -28.66 9.65 8.13
C VAL A 176 -27.89 8.37 8.50
N LEU A 177 -28.51 7.20 8.40
CA LEU A 177 -27.81 5.94 8.67
C LEU A 177 -26.75 5.63 7.62
N VAL A 178 -27.03 5.93 6.35
CA VAL A 178 -26.01 5.86 5.28
C VAL A 178 -24.86 6.81 5.59
N LEU A 179 -25.15 8.06 5.99
CA LEU A 179 -24.13 9.02 6.41
C LEU A 179 -23.27 8.48 7.58
N LYS A 180 -23.89 7.98 8.65
CA LYS A 180 -23.17 7.39 9.80
C LYS A 180 -22.33 6.18 9.39
N THR A 181 -22.81 5.37 8.45
CA THR A 181 -22.04 4.24 7.89
C THR A 181 -20.80 4.74 7.16
N CYS A 182 -20.95 5.74 6.29
CA CYS A 182 -19.85 6.39 5.58
C CYS A 182 -18.84 7.09 6.52
N GLN A 183 -19.29 7.64 7.64
CA GLN A 183 -18.41 8.24 8.65
C GLN A 183 -17.55 7.19 9.37
N ARG A 184 -18.09 5.97 9.57
CA ARG A 184 -17.37 4.85 10.16
C ARG A 184 -16.42 4.16 9.19
N GLU A 185 -16.80 4.09 7.92
CA GLU A 185 -16.04 3.43 6.84
C GLU A 185 -15.74 4.41 5.69
N PRO A 186 -14.88 5.43 5.92
CA PRO A 186 -14.66 6.51 4.96
C PRO A 186 -13.94 6.08 3.68
N GLU A 187 -13.30 4.91 3.66
CA GLU A 187 -12.76 4.24 2.47
C GLU A 187 -13.84 3.60 1.58
N ASN A 188 -15.02 3.30 2.13
CA ASN A 188 -16.10 2.63 1.40
C ASN A 188 -17.17 3.59 0.88
N ILE A 189 -17.00 4.91 1.01
CA ILE A 189 -18.04 5.91 0.69
C ILE A 189 -18.63 5.69 -0.72
N LEU A 190 -17.80 5.63 -1.76
CA LEU A 190 -18.28 5.49 -3.14
C LEU A 190 -18.96 4.14 -3.38
N LYS A 191 -18.45 3.07 -2.76
CA LYS A 191 -19.05 1.74 -2.80
C LYS A 191 -20.44 1.72 -2.13
N ILE A 192 -20.58 2.41 -0.99
CA ILE A 192 -21.88 2.56 -0.29
C ILE A 192 -22.84 3.38 -1.15
N LEU A 193 -22.39 4.52 -1.68
CA LEU A 193 -23.21 5.39 -2.52
C LEU A 193 -23.62 4.75 -3.84
N THR A 194 -22.96 3.68 -4.29
CA THR A 194 -23.43 2.91 -5.46
C THR A 194 -24.83 2.33 -5.22
N ARG A 195 -25.16 2.00 -3.97
CA ARG A 195 -26.49 1.51 -3.57
C ARG A 195 -27.45 2.63 -3.18
N PHE A 196 -26.92 3.82 -2.88
CA PHE A 196 -27.68 4.96 -2.38
C PHE A 196 -27.28 6.27 -3.10
N PRO A 197 -27.32 6.34 -4.44
CA PRO A 197 -26.80 7.50 -5.18
C PRO A 197 -27.60 8.78 -4.93
N ASN A 198 -28.88 8.64 -4.59
CA ASN A 198 -29.81 9.74 -4.31
C ASN A 198 -29.86 10.15 -2.82
N ASN A 199 -28.94 9.64 -2.00
CA ASN A 199 -28.86 10.03 -0.59
C ASN A 199 -28.68 11.55 -0.46
N ARG A 200 -29.39 12.19 0.48
CA ARG A 200 -29.33 13.66 0.66
C ARG A 200 -27.93 14.20 0.97
N TYR A 201 -27.02 13.39 1.49
CA TYR A 201 -25.64 13.75 1.81
C TYR A 201 -24.64 13.34 0.72
N ALA A 202 -25.10 12.78 -0.41
CA ALA A 202 -24.24 12.24 -1.46
C ALA A 202 -23.21 13.24 -1.96
N ASP A 203 -23.58 14.50 -2.24
CA ASP A 203 -22.65 15.52 -2.75
C ASP A 203 -21.50 15.80 -1.77
N SER A 204 -21.81 15.91 -0.47
CA SER A 204 -20.82 16.10 0.58
C SER A 204 -19.91 14.88 0.73
N LEU A 205 -20.48 13.68 0.68
CA LEU A 205 -19.76 12.41 0.76
C LEU A 205 -18.84 12.17 -0.46
N ILE A 206 -19.33 12.51 -1.66
CA ILE A 206 -18.54 12.49 -2.90
C ILE A 206 -17.39 13.50 -2.80
N THR A 207 -17.65 14.69 -2.26
CA THR A 207 -16.61 15.71 -2.05
C THR A 207 -15.52 15.22 -1.10
N ILE A 208 -15.89 14.61 0.03
CA ILE A 208 -14.94 13.99 0.96
C ILE A 208 -14.11 12.91 0.24
N SER A 209 -14.77 12.08 -0.57
CA SER A 209 -14.10 11.03 -1.36
C SER A 209 -13.09 11.62 -2.36
N ALA A 210 -13.41 12.77 -2.98
CA ALA A 210 -12.53 13.47 -3.90
C ALA A 210 -11.19 13.87 -3.26
N PHE A 211 -11.20 14.35 -2.02
CA PHE A 211 -9.96 14.73 -1.31
C PHE A 211 -9.19 13.51 -0.79
N ARG A 212 -9.88 12.41 -0.50
CA ARG A 212 -9.24 11.17 -0.01
C ARG A 212 -8.58 10.37 -1.13
N ASN A 213 -9.28 10.15 -2.23
CA ASN A 213 -8.83 9.28 -3.32
C ASN A 213 -9.33 9.78 -4.68
N GLN A 214 -8.53 10.64 -5.31
CA GLN A 214 -8.90 11.25 -6.59
C GLN A 214 -9.03 10.22 -7.72
N GLU A 215 -8.19 9.19 -7.70
CA GLU A 215 -8.15 8.16 -8.75
C GLU A 215 -9.37 7.22 -8.68
N GLU A 216 -9.77 6.85 -7.47
CA GLU A 216 -11.02 6.10 -7.27
C GLU A 216 -12.23 6.92 -7.71
N LEU A 217 -12.32 8.20 -7.31
CA LEU A 217 -13.41 9.07 -7.76
C LEU A 217 -13.43 9.20 -9.29
N TYR A 218 -12.28 9.33 -9.94
CA TYR A 218 -12.18 9.34 -11.40
C TYR A 218 -12.80 8.09 -12.02
N ASN A 219 -12.49 6.91 -11.48
CA ASN A 219 -13.02 5.63 -11.98
C ASN A 219 -14.55 5.56 -11.85
N TYR A 220 -15.10 5.96 -10.70
CA TYR A 220 -16.55 6.00 -10.50
C TYR A 220 -17.22 7.06 -11.39
N ALA A 221 -16.59 8.22 -11.59
CA ALA A 221 -17.11 9.28 -12.45
C ALA A 221 -17.15 8.88 -13.94
N ALA A 222 -16.22 8.02 -14.38
CA ALA A 222 -16.16 7.49 -15.74
C ALA A 222 -17.19 6.38 -15.99
N ALA A 223 -17.71 5.74 -14.94
CA ALA A 223 -18.66 4.63 -15.08
C ALA A 223 -20.04 5.11 -15.57
N PRO A 224 -20.68 4.41 -16.54
CA PRO A 224 -21.98 4.79 -17.08
C PRO A 224 -23.14 4.30 -16.19
N ASN A 225 -23.10 4.59 -14.88
CA ASN A 225 -24.13 4.20 -13.91
C ASN A 225 -24.69 5.42 -13.14
N GLU A 226 -25.71 5.20 -12.31
CA GLU A 226 -26.39 6.29 -11.57
C GLU A 226 -25.41 7.09 -10.69
N LEU A 227 -24.48 6.43 -10.00
CA LEU A 227 -23.48 7.12 -9.18
C LEU A 227 -22.52 7.95 -10.05
N GLY A 228 -22.08 7.43 -11.19
CA GLY A 228 -21.24 8.18 -12.14
C GLY A 228 -21.94 9.44 -12.63
N GLN A 229 -23.22 9.34 -13.01
CA GLN A 229 -24.04 10.50 -13.37
C GLN A 229 -24.19 11.49 -12.20
N LYS A 230 -24.41 10.98 -10.98
CA LYS A 230 -24.49 11.80 -9.78
C LYS A 230 -23.21 12.57 -9.53
N ILE A 231 -22.04 11.92 -9.59
CA ILE A 231 -20.72 12.56 -9.42
C ILE A 231 -20.52 13.68 -10.45
N GLN A 232 -20.94 13.47 -11.70
CA GLN A 232 -20.81 14.46 -12.77
C GLN A 232 -21.67 15.72 -12.55
N GLN A 233 -22.71 15.65 -11.72
CA GLN A 233 -23.61 16.76 -11.40
C GLN A 233 -23.18 17.55 -10.16
N VAL A 234 -22.26 17.02 -9.34
CA VAL A 234 -21.78 17.69 -8.12
C VAL A 234 -21.01 18.97 -8.48
N GLN A 235 -21.41 20.10 -7.88
CA GLN A 235 -20.85 21.42 -8.20
C GLN A 235 -19.52 21.74 -7.50
N HIS A 236 -19.07 20.89 -6.56
CA HIS A 236 -17.80 21.10 -5.88
C HIS A 236 -16.64 21.19 -6.90
N PRO A 237 -15.78 22.22 -6.88
CA PRO A 237 -14.82 22.48 -7.96
C PRO A 237 -13.89 21.30 -8.26
N LEU A 238 -13.38 20.61 -7.23
CA LEU A 238 -12.52 19.44 -7.42
C LEU A 238 -13.26 18.27 -8.07
N VAL A 239 -14.51 18.01 -7.64
CA VAL A 239 -15.33 16.92 -8.17
C VAL A 239 -15.66 17.18 -9.63
N LYS A 240 -16.08 18.41 -9.93
CA LYS A 240 -16.37 18.87 -11.29
C LYS A 240 -15.15 18.74 -12.21
N LEU A 241 -13.96 19.10 -11.73
CA LEU A 241 -12.72 18.93 -12.48
C LEU A 241 -12.44 17.45 -12.75
N ILE A 242 -12.46 16.60 -11.72
CA ILE A 242 -12.23 15.15 -11.87
C ILE A 242 -13.25 14.52 -12.82
N ALA A 243 -14.54 14.85 -12.68
CA ALA A 243 -15.60 14.36 -13.55
C ALA A 243 -15.46 14.83 -15.01
N THR A 244 -15.02 16.08 -15.21
CA THR A 244 -14.72 16.60 -16.56
C THR A 244 -13.58 15.83 -17.20
N LEU A 245 -12.51 15.56 -16.44
CA LEU A 245 -11.40 14.73 -16.92
C LEU A 245 -11.85 13.29 -17.17
N ALA A 246 -12.70 12.71 -16.32
CA ALA A 246 -13.21 11.35 -16.47
C ALA A 246 -14.03 11.15 -17.76
N ARG A 247 -14.70 12.20 -18.24
CA ARG A 247 -15.46 12.19 -19.50
C ARG A 247 -14.63 12.50 -20.74
N SER A 248 -13.41 13.00 -20.57
CA SER A 248 -12.54 13.36 -21.70
C SER A 248 -11.78 12.14 -22.21
N LYS A 249 -11.73 11.96 -23.53
CA LYS A 249 -10.96 10.89 -24.19
C LYS A 249 -9.50 10.85 -23.70
N ASN A 250 -8.90 12.02 -23.50
CA ASN A 250 -7.51 12.17 -23.07
C ASN A 250 -7.40 12.56 -21.58
N GLY A 251 -8.46 12.38 -20.80
CA GLY A 251 -8.51 12.79 -19.38
C GLY A 251 -7.35 12.29 -18.53
N ARG A 252 -6.92 11.05 -18.76
CA ARG A 252 -5.78 10.41 -18.09
C ARG A 252 -4.45 11.11 -18.38
N MET A 253 -4.33 11.87 -19.46
CA MET A 253 -3.13 12.65 -19.79
C MET A 253 -3.06 13.96 -19.00
N TYR A 254 -4.20 14.53 -18.62
CA TYR A 254 -4.28 15.72 -17.77
C TYR A 254 -4.23 15.40 -16.28
N PHE A 255 -4.71 14.22 -15.88
CA PHE A 255 -4.84 13.81 -14.48
C PHE A 255 -3.54 13.89 -13.64
N PRO A 256 -2.33 13.61 -14.18
CA PRO A 256 -1.07 13.88 -13.47
C PRO A 256 -0.91 15.31 -12.94
N PHE A 257 -1.59 16.28 -13.55
CA PHE A 257 -1.54 17.70 -13.19
C PHE A 257 -2.76 18.15 -12.40
N LEU A 258 -3.56 17.21 -11.86
CA LEU A 258 -4.83 17.51 -11.20
C LEU A 258 -4.72 18.60 -10.13
N ASP A 259 -3.68 18.55 -9.29
CA ASP A 259 -3.49 19.53 -8.23
C ASP A 259 -3.16 20.92 -8.78
N ASP A 260 -2.32 21.02 -9.82
CA ASP A 260 -1.98 22.29 -10.46
C ASP A 260 -3.17 22.87 -11.26
N LEU A 261 -3.97 22.00 -11.89
CA LEU A 261 -5.23 22.37 -12.53
C LEU A 261 -6.23 22.89 -11.52
N TYR A 262 -6.37 22.21 -10.37
CA TYR A 262 -7.28 22.60 -9.30
C TYR A 262 -6.87 23.94 -8.67
N GLN A 263 -5.57 24.19 -8.54
CA GLN A 263 -5.01 25.46 -8.04
C GLN A 263 -4.91 26.56 -9.10
N ASN A 264 -5.38 26.32 -10.33
CA ASN A 264 -5.28 27.24 -11.47
C ASN A 264 -3.83 27.68 -11.81
N LYS A 265 -2.81 26.87 -11.47
CA LYS A 265 -1.41 27.13 -11.86
C LYS A 265 -1.16 26.81 -13.33
N ILE A 266 -1.90 25.85 -13.85
CA ILE A 266 -1.94 25.48 -15.25
C ILE A 266 -3.39 25.24 -15.66
N THR A 267 -3.68 25.36 -16.95
CA THR A 267 -5.01 25.15 -17.51
C THR A 267 -4.99 24.02 -18.54
N ILE A 268 -6.16 23.40 -18.78
CA ILE A 268 -6.32 22.40 -19.85
C ILE A 268 -5.89 22.97 -21.21
N HIS A 269 -6.20 24.24 -21.48
CA HIS A 269 -5.79 24.92 -22.72
C HIS A 269 -4.26 25.02 -22.86
N GLN A 270 -3.52 25.22 -21.78
CA GLN A 270 -2.05 25.25 -21.83
C GLN A 270 -1.44 23.86 -22.02
N ILE A 271 -2.09 22.81 -21.51
CA ILE A 271 -1.60 21.43 -21.64
C ILE A 271 -1.96 20.83 -23.00
N THR A 272 -3.11 21.18 -23.58
CA THR A 272 -3.62 20.54 -24.81
C THR A 272 -2.63 20.58 -25.99
N PRO A 273 -1.96 21.71 -26.30
CA PRO A 273 -0.95 21.76 -27.36
C PRO A 273 0.26 20.84 -27.12
N ILE A 274 0.57 20.56 -25.85
CA ILE A 274 1.66 19.66 -25.43
C ILE A 274 1.27 18.19 -25.68
N LEU A 275 -0.03 17.89 -25.72
CA LEU A 275 -0.56 16.54 -25.95
C LEU A 275 -0.81 16.22 -27.44
N ASN A 276 -0.66 17.20 -28.35
CA ASN A 276 -0.92 16.99 -29.78
C ASN A 276 -0.02 15.92 -30.41
N ASP A 277 1.15 15.68 -29.81
CA ASP A 277 1.99 14.53 -30.07
C ASP A 277 2.25 13.83 -28.72
N GLU A 278 1.53 12.74 -28.47
CA GLU A 278 1.60 11.96 -27.23
C GLU A 278 2.98 11.30 -27.02
N SER A 279 3.82 11.30 -28.05
CA SER A 279 5.22 10.88 -28.06
C SER A 279 6.20 12.05 -27.90
N SER A 280 5.71 13.26 -27.60
CA SER A 280 6.55 14.46 -27.52
C SER A 280 7.34 14.56 -26.21
N ASP A 281 8.58 15.04 -26.36
CA ASP A 281 9.43 15.41 -25.23
C ASP A 281 8.74 16.40 -24.30
N ASN A 282 7.92 17.30 -24.83
CA ASN A 282 7.30 18.38 -24.07
C ASN A 282 6.38 17.86 -22.96
N TYR A 283 5.69 16.74 -23.18
CA TYR A 283 4.86 16.13 -22.14
C TYR A 283 5.70 15.58 -21.00
N TYR A 284 6.77 14.84 -21.32
CA TYR A 284 7.73 14.35 -20.32
C TYR A 284 8.34 15.49 -19.51
N LYS A 285 8.77 16.56 -20.18
CA LYS A 285 9.33 17.77 -19.56
C LYS A 285 8.35 18.45 -18.60
N LEU A 286 7.07 18.50 -18.98
CA LEU A 286 6.03 19.06 -18.11
C LEU A 286 5.81 18.18 -16.86
N LEU A 287 5.77 16.85 -17.01
CA LEU A 287 5.67 15.93 -15.87
C LEU A 287 6.84 16.11 -14.90
N VAL A 288 8.07 16.24 -15.40
CA VAL A 288 9.27 16.51 -14.58
C VAL A 288 9.13 17.83 -13.83
N LYS A 289 8.76 18.91 -14.54
CA LYS A 289 8.58 20.23 -13.93
C LYS A 289 7.54 20.19 -12.80
N THR A 290 6.39 19.56 -13.03
CA THR A 290 5.34 19.40 -12.02
C THR A 290 5.85 18.58 -10.84
N ARG A 291 6.61 17.49 -11.08
CA ARG A 291 7.16 16.66 -10.00
C ARG A 291 8.12 17.43 -9.11
N ILE A 292 9.01 18.25 -9.67
CA ILE A 292 9.93 19.10 -8.91
C ILE A 292 9.15 20.08 -8.01
N GLY A 293 8.11 20.71 -8.56
CA GLY A 293 7.23 21.60 -7.77
C GLY A 293 6.51 20.86 -6.64
N TYR A 294 6.10 19.61 -6.86
CA TYR A 294 5.47 18.78 -5.83
C TYR A 294 6.48 18.36 -4.76
N ALA A 295 7.70 17.99 -5.15
CA ALA A 295 8.77 17.63 -4.22
C ALA A 295 9.12 18.79 -3.27
N GLU A 296 9.16 20.03 -3.77
CA GLU A 296 9.36 21.22 -2.94
C GLU A 296 8.27 21.35 -1.86
N ARG A 297 7.00 21.17 -2.26
CA ARG A 297 5.85 21.26 -1.37
C ARG A 297 5.81 20.12 -0.36
N MET A 298 6.07 18.89 -0.80
CA MET A 298 6.15 17.71 0.05
C MET A 298 7.20 17.86 1.15
N ARG A 299 8.36 18.47 0.82
CA ARG A 299 9.37 18.80 1.82
C ARG A 299 8.91 19.80 2.89
N LYS A 300 7.92 20.63 2.57
CA LYS A 300 7.29 21.57 3.50
C LYS A 300 6.09 20.96 4.24
N GLY A 301 5.85 19.66 4.09
CA GLY A 301 4.76 18.92 4.75
C GLY A 301 3.43 18.93 4.01
N ASP A 302 3.40 19.41 2.76
CA ASP A 302 2.20 19.39 1.91
C ASP A 302 1.99 18.02 1.24
N THR A 303 0.76 17.75 0.81
CA THR A 303 0.33 16.53 0.13
C THR A 303 -0.37 16.87 -1.20
N PRO A 304 0.40 17.09 -2.29
CA PRO A 304 -0.17 17.38 -3.61
C PRO A 304 -1.08 16.25 -4.10
N MET A 305 -2.23 16.61 -4.68
CA MET A 305 -3.17 15.63 -5.24
C MET A 305 -2.55 14.90 -6.44
N ALA A 306 -2.94 13.64 -6.65
CA ALA A 306 -2.49 12.80 -7.76
C ALA A 306 -0.95 12.63 -7.89
N ALA A 307 -0.17 12.93 -6.84
CA ALA A 307 1.30 12.82 -6.88
C ALA A 307 1.80 11.41 -7.25
N LYS A 308 1.11 10.35 -6.79
CA LYS A 308 1.42 8.96 -7.16
C LYS A 308 1.17 8.70 -8.64
N THR A 309 0.02 9.17 -9.16
CA THR A 309 -0.33 9.03 -10.58
C THR A 309 0.64 9.81 -11.47
N LEU A 310 1.09 10.98 -11.04
CA LEU A 310 2.15 11.75 -11.69
C LEU A 310 3.45 10.96 -11.81
N VAL A 311 3.93 10.38 -10.71
CA VAL A 311 5.16 9.57 -10.71
C VAL A 311 5.03 8.34 -11.60
N ALA A 312 3.90 7.63 -11.54
CA ALA A 312 3.64 6.47 -12.40
C ALA A 312 3.63 6.84 -13.89
N LYS A 313 2.98 7.96 -14.26
CA LYS A 313 2.97 8.44 -15.65
C LYS A 313 4.36 8.90 -16.09
N LEU A 314 5.10 9.59 -15.23
CA LEU A 314 6.48 10.03 -15.50
C LEU A 314 7.42 8.85 -15.74
N ARG A 315 7.33 7.79 -14.91
CA ARG A 315 8.04 6.52 -15.13
C ARG A 315 7.69 5.90 -16.48
N SER A 316 6.39 5.73 -16.76
CA SER A 316 5.92 5.14 -18.01
C SER A 316 6.48 5.87 -19.23
N LYS A 317 6.49 7.21 -19.22
CA LYS A 317 7.03 8.01 -20.34
C LYS A 317 8.55 8.05 -20.39
N ALA A 318 9.27 7.98 -19.26
CA ALA A 318 10.72 7.79 -19.26
C ALA A 318 11.11 6.50 -19.99
N VAL A 319 10.41 5.41 -19.67
CA VAL A 319 10.66 4.08 -20.25
C VAL A 319 10.31 4.05 -21.74
N GLU A 320 9.06 4.40 -22.05
CA GLU A 320 8.49 4.33 -23.40
C GLU A 320 9.25 5.20 -24.41
N LEU A 321 9.57 6.46 -24.06
CA LEU A 321 10.09 7.43 -25.02
C LEU A 321 11.61 7.43 -25.15
N TYR A 322 12.33 6.98 -24.12
CA TYR A 322 13.78 7.16 -24.04
C TYR A 322 14.53 5.89 -23.72
N ILE A 323 14.19 5.20 -22.63
CA ILE A 323 15.01 4.06 -22.16
C ILE A 323 14.96 2.92 -23.17
N ASN A 324 13.77 2.58 -23.67
CA ASN A 324 13.63 1.53 -24.69
C ASN A 324 14.46 1.86 -25.94
N GLU A 325 14.45 3.12 -26.40
CA GLU A 325 15.21 3.57 -27.57
C GLU A 325 16.73 3.45 -27.36
N ILE A 326 17.26 3.97 -26.25
CA ILE A 326 18.71 3.93 -26.00
C ILE A 326 19.22 2.52 -25.65
N ASN A 327 18.34 1.67 -25.11
CA ASN A 327 18.63 0.25 -24.86
C ASN A 327 18.58 -0.57 -26.14
N ALA A 328 17.63 -0.29 -27.06
CA ALA A 328 17.58 -0.96 -28.36
C ALA A 328 18.87 -0.74 -29.16
N LEU A 329 19.52 0.42 -28.97
CA LEU A 329 20.80 0.76 -29.58
C LEU A 329 22.02 0.34 -28.73
N HIS A 330 21.92 -0.70 -27.89
CA HIS A 330 23.02 -1.07 -26.98
C HIS A 330 24.30 -1.52 -27.68
N ASP A 331 24.18 -2.07 -28.90
CA ASP A 331 25.27 -2.47 -29.79
C ASP A 331 25.89 -1.32 -30.60
N GLU A 332 25.25 -0.14 -30.61
CA GLU A 332 25.75 1.02 -31.35
C GLU A 332 26.93 1.65 -30.61
N SER A 333 28.12 1.57 -31.24
CA SER A 333 29.37 2.12 -30.72
C SER A 333 29.43 3.65 -30.77
N ASN A 334 28.72 4.28 -31.72
CA ASN A 334 28.66 5.73 -31.84
C ASN A 334 27.67 6.32 -30.83
N LEU A 335 28.21 6.88 -29.73
CA LEU A 335 27.41 7.44 -28.64
C LEU A 335 26.50 8.61 -29.05
N ASN A 336 26.79 9.31 -30.15
CA ASN A 336 25.93 10.37 -30.67
C ASN A 336 24.70 9.82 -31.40
N ILE A 337 24.80 8.61 -31.97
CA ILE A 337 23.68 7.91 -32.59
C ILE A 337 22.85 7.25 -31.48
N ARG A 338 23.51 6.43 -30.64
CA ARG A 338 22.87 5.66 -29.56
C ARG A 338 22.02 6.52 -28.64
N PHE A 339 22.53 7.69 -28.24
CA PHE A 339 21.89 8.53 -27.23
C PHE A 339 21.24 9.79 -27.81
N LYS A 340 21.08 9.87 -29.14
CA LYS A 340 20.45 11.02 -29.81
C LYS A 340 19.08 11.36 -29.21
N LYS A 341 18.29 10.35 -28.85
CA LYS A 341 16.92 10.53 -28.33
C LYS A 341 16.87 11.26 -26.99
N ILE A 342 17.92 11.14 -26.17
CA ILE A 342 18.01 11.85 -24.87
C ILE A 342 18.75 13.18 -24.99
N ASP A 343 19.11 13.63 -26.20
CA ASP A 343 19.91 14.86 -26.34
C ASP A 343 19.15 16.16 -26.09
N SER A 344 17.83 16.12 -26.21
CA SER A 344 16.94 17.23 -25.92
C SER A 344 16.68 17.44 -24.42
N LEU A 345 17.14 16.52 -23.55
CA LEU A 345 16.83 16.52 -22.12
C LEU A 345 17.82 17.33 -21.28
N ASN A 346 17.33 18.08 -20.30
CA ASN A 346 18.16 18.80 -19.33
C ASN A 346 18.62 17.86 -18.17
N PRO A 347 19.51 18.34 -17.27
CA PRO A 347 20.01 17.53 -16.16
C PRO A 347 18.93 16.96 -15.24
N GLN A 348 17.87 17.72 -14.94
CA GLN A 348 16.78 17.25 -14.09
C GLN A 348 15.94 16.17 -14.79
N GLU A 349 15.67 16.34 -16.07
CA GLU A 349 14.93 15.38 -16.90
C GLU A 349 15.68 14.05 -17.03
N LEU A 350 17.00 14.12 -17.23
CA LEU A 350 17.89 12.96 -17.24
C LEU A 350 17.96 12.28 -15.87
N TYR A 351 17.96 13.05 -14.78
CA TYR A 351 17.91 12.52 -13.42
C TYR A 351 16.63 11.71 -13.18
N TYR A 352 15.45 12.26 -13.51
CA TYR A 352 14.18 11.54 -13.35
C TYR A 352 14.10 10.33 -14.27
N LEU A 353 14.67 10.41 -15.48
CA LEU A 353 14.74 9.29 -16.41
C LEU A 353 15.53 8.13 -15.79
N ALA A 354 16.67 8.43 -15.16
CA ALA A 354 17.47 7.44 -14.46
C ALA A 354 16.71 6.81 -13.28
N VAL A 355 16.29 7.62 -12.30
CA VAL A 355 15.74 7.09 -11.04
C VAL A 355 14.38 6.41 -11.21
N LEU A 356 13.57 6.83 -12.18
CA LEU A 356 12.25 6.23 -12.40
C LEU A 356 12.30 5.04 -13.35
N GLY A 357 13.31 4.96 -14.22
CA GLY A 357 13.54 3.81 -15.09
C GLY A 357 14.57 2.83 -14.56
N GLU A 358 14.76 2.80 -13.24
CA GLU A 358 15.78 1.99 -12.57
C GLU A 358 15.74 0.52 -13.01
N GLU A 359 14.53 -0.03 -13.15
CA GLU A 359 14.27 -1.44 -13.45
C GLU A 359 14.50 -1.79 -14.92
N GLU A 360 14.47 -0.80 -15.82
CA GLU A 360 14.52 -1.00 -17.27
C GLU A 360 15.84 -0.55 -17.90
N ILE A 361 16.55 0.41 -17.29
CA ILE A 361 17.76 0.99 -17.88
C ILE A 361 18.95 0.03 -17.83
N TYR A 362 19.57 -0.23 -18.97
CA TYR A 362 20.80 -1.03 -19.00
C TYR A 362 21.95 -0.25 -18.38
N THR A 363 22.90 -0.97 -17.77
CA THR A 363 24.08 -0.36 -17.18
C THR A 363 24.90 0.43 -18.17
N SER A 364 25.08 -0.06 -19.40
CA SER A 364 25.77 0.68 -20.45
C SER A 364 25.00 1.96 -20.83
N SER A 365 23.67 1.93 -20.83
CA SER A 365 22.82 3.10 -21.09
C SER A 365 22.91 4.14 -19.97
N PHE A 366 22.98 3.72 -18.71
CA PHE A 366 23.20 4.63 -17.59
C PHE A 366 24.63 5.22 -17.59
N VAL A 367 25.65 4.35 -17.60
CA VAL A 367 27.07 4.72 -17.40
C VAL A 367 27.63 5.52 -18.58
N SER A 368 27.32 5.13 -19.82
CA SER A 368 27.85 5.80 -21.02
C SER A 368 26.88 6.84 -21.60
N GLY A 369 25.61 6.80 -21.20
CA GLY A 369 24.55 7.63 -21.76
C GLY A 369 24.08 8.71 -20.80
N VAL A 370 23.22 8.32 -19.86
CA VAL A 370 22.42 9.22 -19.02
C VAL A 370 23.29 9.95 -17.99
N TYR A 371 24.04 9.21 -17.16
CA TYR A 371 24.86 9.77 -16.09
C TYR A 371 25.88 10.83 -16.58
N PRO A 372 26.71 10.59 -17.61
CA PRO A 372 27.67 11.60 -18.08
C PRO A 372 26.96 12.82 -18.69
N ARG A 373 25.80 12.64 -19.34
CA ARG A 373 25.03 13.75 -19.93
C ARG A 373 24.44 14.70 -18.88
N ILE A 374 24.08 14.19 -17.70
CA ILE A 374 23.63 15.04 -16.58
C ILE A 374 24.69 16.11 -16.30
N PHE A 375 25.94 15.70 -16.09
CA PHE A 375 27.02 16.63 -15.72
C PHE A 375 27.59 17.42 -16.91
N ALA A 376 27.60 16.84 -18.12
CA ALA A 376 27.99 17.59 -19.31
C ALA A 376 27.06 18.78 -19.59
N ARG A 377 25.78 18.67 -19.20
CA ARG A 377 24.77 19.72 -19.38
C ARG A 377 24.64 20.64 -18.17
N PHE A 378 25.01 20.18 -16.98
CA PHE A 378 24.99 20.97 -15.76
C PHE A 378 26.27 21.79 -15.57
N LYS A 379 26.63 22.60 -16.57
CA LYS A 379 27.97 23.23 -16.70
C LYS A 379 28.42 24.11 -15.53
N ASN A 380 27.48 24.73 -14.80
CA ASN A 380 27.77 25.71 -13.75
C ASN A 380 27.42 25.23 -12.34
N GLY A 381 27.09 23.95 -12.17
CA GLY A 381 26.67 23.42 -10.87
C GLY A 381 27.36 22.11 -10.55
N ASP A 382 27.55 21.90 -9.25
CA ASP A 382 28.14 20.69 -8.70
C ASP A 382 27.03 19.65 -8.40
N ALA A 383 27.40 18.45 -7.99
CA ALA A 383 26.43 17.39 -7.72
C ALA A 383 25.47 17.73 -6.56
N GLU A 384 25.91 18.55 -5.58
CA GLU A 384 25.03 19.04 -4.51
C GLU A 384 23.98 20.01 -5.08
N SER A 385 24.41 20.97 -5.91
CA SER A 385 23.53 21.94 -6.57
C SER A 385 22.48 21.25 -7.43
N LEU A 386 22.83 20.17 -8.12
CA LEU A 386 21.87 19.34 -8.88
C LEU A 386 20.76 18.83 -7.95
N LEU A 387 21.12 18.19 -6.84
CA LEU A 387 20.16 17.66 -5.86
C LEU A 387 19.30 18.78 -5.25
N GLN A 388 19.86 19.96 -5.02
CA GLN A 388 19.09 21.12 -4.56
C GLN A 388 18.01 21.53 -5.58
N THR A 389 18.32 21.58 -6.89
CA THR A 389 17.30 21.89 -7.92
C THR A 389 16.19 20.85 -7.98
N LEU A 390 16.52 19.59 -7.65
CA LEU A 390 15.59 18.46 -7.59
C LEU A 390 14.86 18.36 -6.25
N GLN A 391 15.10 19.29 -5.32
CA GLN A 391 14.56 19.25 -3.97
C GLN A 391 14.94 17.99 -3.19
N TYR A 392 16.04 17.32 -3.57
CA TYR A 392 16.45 16.01 -3.07
C TYR A 392 15.39 14.92 -3.31
N ASP A 393 14.51 15.08 -4.29
CA ASP A 393 13.54 14.05 -4.63
C ASP A 393 14.23 12.80 -5.17
N PHE A 394 13.86 11.61 -4.71
CA PHE A 394 14.47 10.32 -5.08
C PHE A 394 16.01 10.21 -4.93
N TYR A 395 16.65 11.08 -4.13
CA TYR A 395 18.12 11.09 -4.03
C TYR A 395 18.71 9.76 -3.54
N ARG A 396 18.02 9.04 -2.64
CA ARG A 396 18.46 7.71 -2.17
C ARG A 396 18.51 6.71 -3.32
N LYS A 397 17.49 6.71 -4.18
CA LYS A 397 17.43 5.87 -5.37
C LYS A 397 18.57 6.19 -6.33
N PHE A 398 18.86 7.47 -6.56
CA PHE A 398 20.00 7.89 -7.39
C PHE A 398 21.35 7.44 -6.81
N LEU A 399 21.54 7.54 -5.49
CA LEU A 399 22.75 7.06 -4.81
C LEU A 399 22.89 5.54 -4.92
N LYS A 400 21.78 4.80 -4.75
CA LYS A 400 21.74 3.35 -4.95
C LYS A 400 22.15 2.95 -6.36
N MET A 401 21.53 3.56 -7.37
CA MET A 401 21.90 3.32 -8.77
C MET A 401 23.39 3.61 -9.02
N SER A 402 23.86 4.74 -8.50
CA SER A 402 25.26 5.14 -8.67
C SER A 402 26.22 4.16 -7.97
N ALA A 403 25.83 3.58 -6.83
CA ALA A 403 26.61 2.55 -6.15
C ALA A 403 26.64 1.26 -6.98
N ALA A 404 25.47 0.79 -7.43
CA ALA A 404 25.31 -0.43 -8.22
C ALA A 404 26.06 -0.38 -9.57
N TYR A 405 26.11 0.80 -10.20
CA TYR A 405 26.78 1.02 -11.48
C TYR A 405 28.19 1.61 -11.34
N ASN A 406 28.75 1.60 -10.12
CA ASN A 406 30.12 2.03 -9.84
C ASN A 406 30.44 3.49 -10.26
N THR A 407 29.45 4.39 -10.19
CA THR A 407 29.59 5.83 -10.44
C THR A 407 29.49 6.68 -9.17
N LEU A 408 29.17 6.09 -8.01
CA LEU A 408 28.97 6.83 -6.76
C LEU A 408 30.21 7.63 -6.34
N ASP A 409 31.40 7.07 -6.44
CA ASP A 409 32.63 7.78 -6.09
C ASP A 409 32.88 8.99 -7.01
N ASP A 410 32.56 8.88 -8.29
CA ASP A 410 32.61 10.01 -9.22
C ASP A 410 31.56 11.07 -8.85
N PHE A 411 30.34 10.65 -8.52
CA PHE A 411 29.26 11.54 -8.11
C PHE A 411 29.63 12.33 -6.85
N LEU A 412 30.16 11.66 -5.82
CA LEU A 412 30.58 12.31 -4.57
C LEU A 412 31.79 13.24 -4.76
N LYS A 413 32.67 12.96 -5.72
CA LYS A 413 33.80 13.85 -6.07
C LYS A 413 33.36 15.13 -6.78
N ARG A 414 32.17 15.14 -7.37
CA ARG A 414 31.57 16.32 -8.02
C ARG A 414 30.90 17.28 -7.04
N MET A 415 31.09 17.14 -5.74
CA MET A 415 30.64 18.09 -4.71
C MET A 415 31.72 18.26 -3.64
N SER A 416 31.54 19.24 -2.74
CA SER A 416 32.50 19.43 -1.63
C SER A 416 32.56 18.23 -0.69
N LYS A 417 33.71 17.98 -0.04
CA LYS A 417 33.84 16.89 0.95
C LYS A 417 32.79 16.98 2.07
N PRO A 418 32.50 18.16 2.67
CA PRO A 418 31.44 18.29 3.67
C PRO A 418 30.06 17.94 3.12
N ALA A 419 29.75 18.35 1.88
CA ALA A 419 28.49 18.02 1.22
C ALA A 419 28.33 16.52 1.01
N ALA A 420 29.37 15.85 0.51
CA ALA A 420 29.39 14.40 0.31
C ALA A 420 29.18 13.64 1.64
N GLN A 421 29.88 14.04 2.70
CA GLN A 421 29.70 13.42 4.02
C GLN A 421 28.28 13.61 4.56
N LYS A 422 27.74 14.83 4.48
CA LYS A 422 26.38 15.15 4.91
C LYS A 422 25.34 14.38 4.09
N LEU A 423 25.54 14.26 2.78
CA LEU A 423 24.67 13.50 1.89
C LEU A 423 24.63 12.02 2.30
N MET A 424 25.79 11.40 2.56
CA MET A 424 25.85 9.99 2.97
C MET A 424 25.34 9.73 4.39
N GLN A 425 25.41 10.72 5.28
CA GLN A 425 24.71 10.66 6.57
C GLN A 425 23.19 10.74 6.38
N ASN A 426 22.71 11.69 5.58
CA ASN A 426 21.30 11.82 5.26
C ASN A 426 20.76 10.57 4.57
N PHE A 427 21.57 9.95 3.71
CA PHE A 427 21.28 8.68 3.03
C PHE A 427 20.94 7.55 3.99
N VAL A 428 21.27 7.62 5.28
CA VAL A 428 20.81 6.64 6.28
C VAL A 428 19.94 7.21 7.39
N ASN A 429 19.71 8.53 7.42
CA ASN A 429 18.87 9.15 8.45
C ASN A 429 17.38 9.10 8.08
N GLY A 430 16.53 8.98 9.09
CA GLY A 430 15.08 9.14 8.95
C GLY A 430 14.37 8.00 8.23
N LEU A 431 15.01 6.83 8.09
CA LEU A 431 14.42 5.66 7.44
C LEU A 431 13.15 5.20 8.15
N GLU A 432 13.09 5.36 9.46
CA GLU A 432 11.93 5.06 10.32
C GLU A 432 10.72 5.96 10.05
N LYS A 433 10.94 7.15 9.50
CA LYS A 433 9.88 8.15 9.22
C LYS A 433 9.23 7.96 7.86
N THR A 434 9.75 7.04 7.06
CA THR A 434 9.23 6.74 5.72
C THR A 434 8.00 5.83 5.81
N GLY A 435 7.08 5.96 4.85
CA GLY A 435 5.85 5.16 4.81
C GLY A 435 6.05 3.69 4.41
N SER A 436 7.18 3.36 3.78
CA SER A 436 7.53 2.02 3.29
C SER A 436 8.90 1.57 3.84
N LEU A 437 9.39 0.39 3.45
CA LEU A 437 10.76 -0.05 3.73
C LEU A 437 11.72 0.20 2.57
N GLU A 438 11.25 0.77 1.45
CA GLU A 438 12.02 0.95 0.21
C GLU A 438 13.34 1.69 0.47
N ASP A 439 13.29 2.83 1.19
CA ASP A 439 14.50 3.60 1.53
C ASP A 439 15.50 2.81 2.38
N ALA A 440 15.04 1.93 3.28
CA ALA A 440 15.91 1.12 4.11
C ALA A 440 16.56 -0.02 3.31
N VAL A 441 15.80 -0.62 2.39
CA VAL A 441 16.31 -1.61 1.42
C VAL A 441 17.35 -0.96 0.51
N ASP A 442 17.05 0.23 -0.03
CA ASP A 442 17.98 0.97 -0.89
C ASP A 442 19.33 1.22 -0.21
N VAL A 443 19.30 1.53 1.09
CA VAL A 443 20.50 1.71 1.93
C VAL A 443 21.26 0.41 2.14
N ALA A 444 20.55 -0.68 2.45
CA ALA A 444 21.15 -1.99 2.64
C ALA A 444 21.87 -2.45 1.37
N ASP A 445 21.19 -2.35 0.23
CA ASP A 445 21.67 -2.78 -1.08
C ASP A 445 22.90 -1.98 -1.53
N SER A 446 22.89 -0.68 -1.27
CA SER A 446 24.00 0.21 -1.66
C SER A 446 25.28 -0.11 -0.89
N TYR A 447 25.18 -0.55 0.37
CA TYR A 447 26.35 -0.66 1.27
C TYR A 447 27.43 -1.60 0.74
N ALA A 448 27.03 -2.75 0.19
CA ALA A 448 27.97 -3.72 -0.37
C ALA A 448 28.74 -3.19 -1.59
N SER A 449 28.13 -2.24 -2.32
CA SER A 449 28.71 -1.66 -3.55
C SER A 449 29.53 -0.39 -3.29
N ILE A 450 29.64 0.06 -2.03
CA ILE A 450 30.47 1.22 -1.66
C ILE A 450 31.90 0.75 -1.36
N TYR A 451 32.82 0.95 -2.30
CA TYR A 451 34.23 0.56 -2.11
C TYR A 451 35.02 1.53 -1.23
N ASN A 452 34.58 2.79 -1.13
CA ASN A 452 35.24 3.81 -0.32
C ASN A 452 35.12 3.49 1.18
N LYS A 453 36.26 3.14 1.81
CA LYS A 453 36.33 2.73 3.22
C LYS A 453 35.85 3.80 4.18
N ASP A 454 36.15 5.08 3.92
CA ASP A 454 35.76 6.19 4.80
C ASP A 454 34.25 6.42 4.76
N ILE A 455 33.64 6.32 3.58
CA ILE A 455 32.19 6.43 3.42
C ILE A 455 31.46 5.25 4.06
N ARG A 456 31.94 4.00 3.89
CA ARG A 456 31.37 2.84 4.58
C ARG A 456 31.42 2.99 6.10
N LYS A 457 32.56 3.46 6.63
CA LYS A 457 32.73 3.72 8.06
C LYS A 457 31.76 4.81 8.53
N LEU A 458 31.61 5.89 7.77
CA LEU A 458 30.67 6.97 8.07
C LEU A 458 29.22 6.46 8.15
N ILE A 459 28.79 5.69 7.17
CA ILE A 459 27.45 5.11 7.11
C ILE A 459 27.21 4.17 8.31
N LEU A 460 28.15 3.28 8.61
CA LEU A 460 28.05 2.37 9.75
C LEU A 460 27.92 3.13 11.08
N LEU A 461 28.75 4.16 11.29
CA LEU A 461 28.67 5.01 12.47
C LEU A 461 27.31 5.71 12.57
N GLN A 462 26.79 6.20 11.45
CA GLN A 462 25.49 6.86 11.43
C GLN A 462 24.33 5.90 11.71
N VAL A 463 24.37 4.66 11.19
CA VAL A 463 23.39 3.62 11.55
C VAL A 463 23.44 3.28 13.04
N GLN A 464 24.64 3.14 13.62
CA GLN A 464 24.81 2.92 15.06
C GLN A 464 24.26 4.10 15.88
N GLN A 465 24.47 5.33 15.42
CA GLN A 465 23.90 6.51 16.07
C GLN A 465 22.37 6.51 16.03
N ASN A 466 21.78 6.22 14.86
CA ASN A 466 20.33 6.19 14.71
C ASN A 466 19.70 5.06 15.53
N LEU A 467 20.32 3.88 15.58
CA LEU A 467 19.88 2.78 16.47
C LEU A 467 19.87 3.20 17.94
N ARG A 468 20.92 3.87 18.42
CA ARG A 468 20.97 4.39 19.80
C ARG A 468 19.87 5.41 20.04
N ASN A 469 19.67 6.33 19.11
CA ASN A 469 18.63 7.36 19.21
C ASN A 469 17.22 6.73 19.26
N SER A 470 16.92 5.74 18.41
CA SER A 470 15.64 5.04 18.42
C SER A 470 15.39 4.32 19.74
N LYS A 471 16.41 3.68 20.33
CA LYS A 471 16.29 3.06 21.67
C LYS A 471 15.99 4.08 22.77
N ILE A 472 16.66 5.23 22.75
CA ILE A 472 16.43 6.32 23.72
C ILE A 472 15.01 6.90 23.57
N GLN A 473 14.52 7.01 22.34
CA GLN A 473 13.20 7.56 22.03
C GLN A 473 12.06 6.53 22.13
N HIS A 474 12.38 5.27 22.43
CA HIS A 474 11.44 4.13 22.39
C HIS A 474 10.71 3.98 21.03
N ASP A 475 11.40 4.33 19.95
CA ASP A 475 10.88 4.17 18.59
C ASP A 475 11.15 2.73 18.10
N LYS A 476 10.14 1.88 18.29
CA LYS A 476 10.19 0.46 17.89
C LYS A 476 10.48 0.26 16.40
N ARG A 477 9.96 1.14 15.52
CA ARG A 477 10.17 0.98 14.07
C ARG A 477 11.63 1.29 13.72
N GLY A 478 12.16 2.39 14.24
CA GLY A 478 13.57 2.73 14.06
C GLY A 478 14.51 1.71 14.67
N GLU A 479 14.21 1.19 15.86
CA GLU A 479 15.00 0.12 16.48
C GLU A 479 15.14 -1.10 15.56
N ILE A 480 14.03 -1.59 14.99
CA ILE A 480 14.06 -2.74 14.08
C ILE A 480 14.87 -2.42 12.82
N ILE A 481 14.58 -1.32 12.14
CA ILE A 481 15.24 -0.95 10.88
C ILE A 481 16.74 -0.80 11.08
N TYR A 482 17.17 -0.01 12.07
CA TYR A 482 18.59 0.25 12.28
C TYR A 482 19.33 -0.94 12.89
N GLN A 483 18.66 -1.82 13.66
CA GLN A 483 19.26 -3.06 14.14
C GLN A 483 19.53 -4.03 12.98
N LEU A 484 18.60 -4.16 12.03
CA LEU A 484 18.79 -4.97 10.84
C LEU A 484 19.93 -4.42 9.96
N LEU A 485 19.93 -3.12 9.67
CA LEU A 485 21.01 -2.47 8.91
C LEU A 485 22.37 -2.62 9.59
N HIS A 486 22.45 -2.42 10.91
CA HIS A 486 23.68 -2.61 11.67
C HIS A 486 24.18 -4.04 11.55
N THR A 487 23.28 -5.02 11.68
CA THR A 487 23.60 -6.44 11.55
C THR A 487 24.12 -6.77 10.14
N ILE A 488 23.45 -6.29 9.10
CA ILE A 488 23.86 -6.46 7.70
C ILE A 488 25.26 -5.84 7.47
N PHE A 489 25.50 -4.63 7.96
CA PHE A 489 26.75 -3.92 7.71
C PHE A 489 27.95 -4.52 8.45
N VAL A 490 27.76 -4.95 9.70
CA VAL A 490 28.82 -5.63 10.46
C VAL A 490 29.11 -7.02 9.87
N SER A 491 28.09 -7.71 9.37
CA SER A 491 28.27 -9.02 8.73
C SER A 491 29.01 -8.94 7.38
N ALA A 492 29.03 -7.75 6.75
CA ALA A 492 29.77 -7.49 5.51
C ALA A 492 31.29 -7.40 5.71
N ASP A 493 31.72 -7.10 6.93
CA ASP A 493 33.14 -7.00 7.25
C ASP A 493 33.70 -8.41 7.49
N SER A 494 34.33 -8.99 6.47
CA SER A 494 35.00 -10.29 6.48
C SER A 494 36.09 -10.44 7.55
N SER A 495 36.47 -9.38 8.27
CA SER A 495 37.37 -9.42 9.43
C SER A 495 36.68 -9.72 10.77
N GLY A 496 35.36 -9.59 10.84
CA GLY A 496 34.56 -9.87 12.03
C GLY A 496 34.22 -11.35 12.17
N LYS A 497 34.77 -12.01 13.21
CA LYS A 497 34.51 -13.43 13.53
C LYS A 497 33.07 -13.73 14.02
N THR A 498 32.14 -12.78 13.97
CA THR A 498 30.79 -12.93 14.52
C THR A 498 29.74 -12.95 13.42
N ASN A 499 29.17 -14.12 13.16
CA ASN A 499 27.98 -14.31 12.35
C ASN A 499 26.75 -13.78 13.09
N LEU A 500 26.55 -12.46 13.08
CA LEU A 500 25.42 -11.82 13.75
C LEU A 500 24.08 -12.18 13.06
N SER A 501 24.07 -12.60 11.79
CA SER A 501 22.86 -13.10 11.12
C SER A 501 22.27 -14.36 11.79
N ALA A 502 23.11 -15.20 12.41
CA ALA A 502 22.65 -16.38 13.14
C ALA A 502 21.80 -16.03 14.37
N SER A 503 22.01 -14.89 15.02
CA SER A 503 21.16 -14.45 16.14
C SER A 503 19.77 -13.99 15.70
N LEU A 504 19.58 -13.72 14.41
CA LEU A 504 18.30 -13.42 13.77
C LEU A 504 17.65 -14.67 13.15
N GLY A 505 18.29 -15.84 13.23
CA GLY A 505 17.83 -17.07 12.56
C GLY A 505 17.98 -17.02 11.04
N ILE A 506 18.83 -16.13 10.51
CA ILE A 506 19.08 -15.96 9.07
C ILE A 506 20.42 -16.62 8.71
N ASN A 507 20.49 -17.28 7.56
CA ASN A 507 21.76 -17.80 7.01
C ASN A 507 22.79 -16.69 6.82
N THR A 508 24.07 -17.06 6.79
CA THR A 508 25.17 -16.10 6.59
C THR A 508 24.97 -15.30 5.31
N VAL A 509 24.88 -13.96 5.43
CA VAL A 509 24.54 -13.08 4.30
C VAL A 509 25.70 -12.93 3.29
N TYR A 510 26.96 -12.97 3.75
CA TYR A 510 28.13 -12.67 2.92
C TYR A 510 29.03 -13.88 2.60
N ASN A 511 28.80 -15.02 3.24
CA ASN A 511 29.58 -16.24 3.03
C ASN A 511 28.62 -17.43 2.97
N MET A 512 28.90 -18.44 2.15
CA MET A 512 28.12 -19.69 2.09
C MET A 512 28.99 -20.86 2.58
N PRO A 513 28.68 -21.50 3.73
CA PRO A 513 29.43 -22.65 4.21
C PRO A 513 29.39 -23.81 3.22
N LEU A 514 30.54 -24.46 3.01
CA LEU A 514 30.67 -25.54 2.01
C LEU A 514 29.64 -26.67 2.20
N LYS A 515 29.43 -27.09 3.46
CA LYS A 515 28.46 -28.15 3.81
C LYS A 515 27.02 -27.75 3.47
N GLU A 516 26.70 -26.47 3.63
CA GLU A 516 25.37 -25.95 3.30
C GLU A 516 25.18 -25.88 1.79
N LEU A 517 26.22 -25.62 1.00
CA LEU A 517 26.16 -25.57 -0.46
C LEU A 517 26.05 -26.95 -1.15
N GLN A 518 26.43 -28.02 -0.46
CA GLN A 518 26.35 -29.39 -0.99
C GLN A 518 24.88 -29.85 -1.11
N ASN A 519 24.61 -30.69 -2.11
CA ASN A 519 23.35 -31.40 -2.25
C ASN A 519 23.31 -32.64 -1.33
N ALA A 520 22.21 -33.40 -1.36
CA ALA A 520 22.05 -34.61 -0.54
C ALA A 520 23.15 -35.68 -0.78
N SER A 521 23.81 -35.66 -1.94
CA SER A 521 24.92 -36.57 -2.28
C SER A 521 26.31 -36.03 -1.88
N GLY A 522 26.39 -34.87 -1.21
CA GLY A 522 27.65 -34.23 -0.84
C GLY A 522 28.36 -33.52 -2.01
N ARG A 523 27.69 -33.34 -3.15
CA ARG A 523 28.22 -32.70 -4.37
C ARG A 523 27.64 -31.29 -4.54
N ILE A 524 28.44 -30.39 -5.09
CA ILE A 524 27.97 -29.08 -5.55
C ILE A 524 27.65 -29.21 -7.04
N ILE A 525 26.39 -28.97 -7.40
CA ILE A 525 25.96 -28.95 -8.80
C ILE A 525 25.74 -27.49 -9.17
N ILE A 526 26.52 -27.02 -10.14
CA ILE A 526 26.46 -25.66 -10.66
C ILE A 526 25.80 -25.73 -12.03
N GLN A 527 24.73 -24.96 -12.23
CA GLN A 527 24.15 -24.73 -13.54
C GLN A 527 24.54 -23.34 -14.02
N GLN A 528 25.19 -23.23 -15.17
CA GLN A 528 25.59 -21.95 -15.75
C GLN A 528 24.84 -21.70 -17.05
N TYR A 529 24.07 -20.61 -17.07
CA TYR A 529 23.39 -20.11 -18.26
C TYR A 529 24.34 -19.22 -19.07
N ALA A 530 24.53 -19.57 -20.34
CA ALA A 530 25.28 -18.83 -21.34
C ALA A 530 24.35 -18.47 -22.52
N TYR A 531 24.69 -17.38 -23.22
CA TYR A 531 23.86 -16.76 -24.26
C TYR A 531 24.65 -16.55 -25.55
N GLY A 532 24.00 -16.73 -26.68
CA GLY A 532 24.58 -16.72 -28.03
C GLY A 532 24.89 -15.36 -28.63
N ASP A 533 25.15 -14.35 -27.81
CA ASP A 533 25.46 -12.99 -28.26
C ASP A 533 26.81 -12.90 -28.99
N LYS A 534 27.12 -11.72 -29.54
CA LYS A 534 28.37 -11.48 -30.28
C LYS A 534 29.63 -11.77 -29.45
N ASP A 535 29.54 -11.70 -28.12
CA ASP A 535 30.65 -11.94 -27.20
C ASP A 535 30.77 -13.41 -26.76
N ALA A 536 29.78 -14.26 -27.08
CA ALA A 536 29.66 -15.68 -26.75
C ALA A 536 30.95 -16.47 -26.89
N GLU A 537 31.53 -16.44 -28.09
CA GLU A 537 32.71 -17.25 -28.44
C GLU A 537 33.90 -16.89 -27.54
N SER A 538 34.10 -15.59 -27.31
CA SER A 538 35.21 -15.06 -26.51
C SER A 538 35.07 -15.43 -25.04
N TYR A 539 33.92 -15.13 -24.41
CA TYR A 539 33.78 -15.38 -22.98
C TYR A 539 33.67 -16.88 -22.67
N PHE A 540 33.01 -17.66 -23.53
CA PHE A 540 32.83 -19.10 -23.31
C PHE A 540 34.13 -19.87 -23.59
N GLY A 541 34.89 -19.47 -24.61
CA GLY A 541 36.25 -19.97 -24.84
C GLY A 541 37.16 -19.72 -23.64
N ALA A 542 37.14 -18.50 -23.11
CA ALA A 542 37.89 -18.14 -21.90
C ALA A 542 37.38 -18.87 -20.64
N PHE A 543 36.08 -19.17 -20.56
CA PHE A 543 35.50 -19.99 -19.48
C PHE A 543 36.05 -21.41 -19.53
N ILE A 544 35.96 -22.09 -20.67
CA ILE A 544 36.48 -23.47 -20.85
C ILE A 544 37.98 -23.54 -20.55
N ALA A 545 38.77 -22.59 -21.05
CA ALA A 545 40.22 -22.57 -20.86
C ALA A 545 40.64 -22.60 -19.38
N ARG A 546 39.85 -22.00 -18.47
CA ARG A 546 40.12 -22.01 -17.01
C ARG A 546 40.04 -23.42 -16.40
N PHE A 547 39.31 -24.33 -17.04
CA PHE A 547 39.14 -25.71 -16.58
C PHE A 547 39.99 -26.72 -17.36
N SER A 548 40.80 -26.27 -18.33
CA SER A 548 41.72 -27.12 -19.09
C SER A 548 43.00 -27.44 -18.31
N ASN A 549 42.86 -28.07 -17.13
CA ASN A 549 43.98 -28.55 -16.31
C ASN A 549 43.63 -29.86 -15.60
N SER A 550 44.63 -30.51 -14.96
CA SER A 550 44.49 -31.84 -14.36
C SER A 550 43.55 -31.94 -13.16
N ASN A 551 43.04 -30.82 -12.64
CA ASN A 551 42.07 -30.82 -11.55
C ASN A 551 40.62 -30.98 -12.05
N TRP A 552 40.38 -30.96 -13.36
CA TRP A 552 39.05 -30.98 -13.95
C TRP A 552 38.95 -31.96 -15.11
N ARG A 553 37.75 -32.50 -15.30
CA ARG A 553 37.37 -33.32 -16.46
C ARG A 553 36.24 -32.63 -17.21
N ILE A 554 36.45 -32.40 -18.51
CA ILE A 554 35.48 -31.76 -19.39
C ILE A 554 34.88 -32.81 -20.33
N VAL A 555 33.56 -32.90 -20.40
CA VAL A 555 32.82 -33.72 -21.37
C VAL A 555 31.94 -32.78 -22.19
N ARG A 556 32.11 -32.79 -23.52
CA ARG A 556 31.29 -31.99 -24.43
C ARG A 556 30.11 -32.81 -24.93
N LYS A 557 28.92 -32.20 -24.90
CA LYS A 557 27.67 -32.72 -25.46
C LYS A 557 27.20 -31.78 -26.58
N PRO A 558 26.18 -32.16 -27.38
CA PRO A 558 25.69 -31.32 -28.46
C PRO A 558 25.19 -29.93 -28.02
N TYR A 559 24.61 -29.82 -26.82
CA TYR A 559 23.99 -28.59 -26.32
C TYR A 559 24.59 -28.06 -25.01
N TRP A 560 25.45 -28.82 -24.33
CA TRP A 560 26.08 -28.38 -23.08
C TRP A 560 27.48 -28.98 -22.90
N VAL A 561 28.17 -28.51 -21.87
CA VAL A 561 29.40 -29.11 -21.36
C VAL A 561 29.22 -29.51 -19.90
N GLU A 562 29.88 -30.59 -19.52
CA GLU A 562 29.96 -31.06 -18.14
C GLU A 562 31.40 -30.92 -17.67
N ILE A 563 31.62 -30.15 -16.60
CA ILE A 563 32.94 -29.90 -16.03
C ILE A 563 32.93 -30.44 -14.61
N SER A 564 33.64 -31.53 -14.36
CA SER A 564 33.66 -32.20 -13.05
C SER A 564 35.03 -32.10 -12.40
N SER A 565 35.05 -31.85 -11.10
CA SER A 565 36.28 -31.84 -10.31
C SER A 565 36.90 -33.24 -10.27
N ALA A 566 38.17 -33.37 -10.64
CA ALA A 566 38.95 -34.61 -10.51
C ALA A 566 39.58 -34.75 -9.10
N ARG A 567 39.73 -33.64 -8.36
CA ARG A 567 40.34 -33.58 -7.02
C ARG A 567 39.61 -32.58 -6.13
N GLY A 568 39.67 -32.79 -4.81
CA GLY A 568 39.10 -31.88 -3.82
C GLY A 568 37.59 -32.04 -3.64
N THR A 569 36.91 -30.93 -3.31
CA THR A 569 35.45 -30.89 -3.18
C THR A 569 34.77 -31.38 -4.46
N PRO A 570 33.83 -32.33 -4.38
CA PRO A 570 33.06 -32.76 -5.54
C PRO A 570 32.20 -31.62 -6.12
N VAL A 571 32.59 -31.10 -7.27
CA VAL A 571 31.87 -30.06 -8.03
C VAL A 571 31.56 -30.58 -9.42
N THR A 572 30.38 -30.26 -9.94
CA THR A 572 30.04 -30.49 -11.35
C THR A 572 29.31 -29.27 -11.90
N ILE A 573 29.87 -28.69 -12.95
CA ILE A 573 29.32 -27.54 -13.66
C ILE A 573 28.68 -28.07 -14.94
N TYR A 574 27.40 -27.78 -15.09
CA TYR A 574 26.65 -27.96 -16.33
C TYR A 574 26.45 -26.59 -16.95
N ALA A 575 27.05 -26.37 -18.12
CA ALA A 575 26.92 -25.10 -18.82
C ALA A 575 26.39 -25.34 -20.23
N ASN A 576 25.27 -24.72 -20.61
CA ASN A 576 24.79 -24.80 -21.98
C ASN A 576 25.82 -24.15 -22.93
N LEU A 577 25.85 -24.61 -24.18
CA LEU A 577 26.64 -23.96 -25.22
C LEU A 577 25.95 -22.64 -25.61
N PRO A 578 26.69 -21.55 -25.81
CA PRO A 578 26.14 -20.27 -26.25
C PRO A 578 25.97 -20.30 -27.78
N LEU A 579 24.98 -21.07 -28.25
CA LEU A 579 24.66 -21.20 -29.67
C LEU A 579 23.91 -19.96 -30.17
N ASP A 580 23.89 -19.73 -31.49
CA ASP A 580 23.32 -18.53 -32.13
C ASP A 580 21.93 -18.13 -31.59
N GLU A 581 21.87 -16.97 -30.91
CA GLU A 581 20.66 -16.43 -30.30
C GLU A 581 19.62 -15.99 -31.34
N THR A 582 20.05 -15.60 -32.55
CA THR A 582 19.14 -15.09 -33.60
C THR A 582 18.28 -16.21 -34.21
N LYS A 583 18.60 -17.46 -33.87
CA LYS A 583 17.90 -18.68 -34.27
C LYS A 583 17.34 -19.44 -33.08
N ASP A 584 17.31 -18.82 -31.89
CA ASP A 584 16.88 -19.43 -30.62
C ASP A 584 17.65 -20.71 -30.24
N LEU A 585 18.88 -20.90 -30.75
CA LEU A 585 19.63 -22.13 -30.52
C LEU A 585 20.23 -22.19 -29.11
N ASP A 586 20.57 -21.06 -28.50
CA ASP A 586 20.98 -21.00 -27.10
C ASP A 586 19.81 -21.33 -26.17
N ALA A 587 18.62 -20.79 -26.41
CA ALA A 587 17.40 -21.13 -25.65
C ALA A 587 17.12 -22.64 -25.73
N MET A 588 17.18 -23.22 -26.93
CA MET A 588 17.05 -24.67 -27.09
C MET A 588 18.14 -25.45 -26.33
N ALA A 589 19.37 -24.93 -26.27
CA ALA A 589 20.45 -25.54 -25.51
C ALA A 589 20.23 -25.46 -23.99
N GLN A 590 19.66 -24.37 -23.50
CA GLN A 590 19.24 -24.18 -22.10
C GLN A 590 18.12 -25.17 -21.74
N ASP A 591 17.06 -25.24 -22.53
CA ASP A 591 15.93 -26.16 -22.33
C ASP A 591 16.39 -27.63 -22.35
N SER A 592 17.27 -27.98 -23.29
CA SER A 592 17.84 -29.33 -23.38
C SER A 592 18.63 -29.70 -22.13
N LEU A 593 19.40 -28.75 -21.58
CA LEU A 593 20.15 -28.97 -20.35
C LEU A 593 19.20 -29.08 -19.14
N ASN A 594 18.19 -28.21 -19.04
CA ASN A 594 17.18 -28.27 -17.98
C ASN A 594 16.50 -29.63 -17.93
N TYR A 595 16.02 -30.10 -19.08
CA TYR A 595 15.38 -31.40 -19.22
C TYR A 595 16.31 -32.55 -18.80
N TYR A 596 17.58 -32.48 -19.20
CA TYR A 596 18.58 -33.48 -18.80
C TYR A 596 18.81 -33.50 -17.28
N LEU A 597 18.94 -32.33 -16.64
CA LEU A 597 19.14 -32.23 -15.20
C LEU A 597 17.93 -32.77 -14.43
N GLU A 598 16.72 -32.37 -14.84
CA GLU A 598 15.46 -32.80 -14.22
C GLU A 598 15.27 -34.32 -14.34
N THR A 599 15.41 -34.87 -15.55
CA THR A 599 15.20 -36.30 -15.83
C THR A 599 16.18 -37.20 -15.06
N ASN A 600 17.39 -36.70 -14.78
CA ASN A 600 18.40 -37.43 -14.02
C ASN A 600 18.39 -37.11 -12.52
N GLY A 601 17.45 -36.29 -12.04
CA GLY A 601 17.36 -35.89 -10.62
C GLY A 601 18.55 -35.06 -10.14
N PHE A 602 19.27 -34.40 -11.05
CA PHE A 602 20.38 -33.52 -10.71
C PHE A 602 19.85 -32.16 -10.32
N GLN A 603 19.78 -31.91 -9.02
CA GLN A 603 19.33 -30.64 -8.44
C GLN A 603 20.50 -29.65 -8.30
N PRO A 604 20.55 -28.58 -9.11
CA PRO A 604 21.58 -27.54 -8.96
C PRO A 604 21.47 -26.88 -7.59
N THR A 605 22.59 -26.81 -6.88
CA THR A 605 22.69 -26.05 -5.62
C THR A 605 23.26 -24.66 -5.84
N MET A 606 23.76 -24.40 -7.05
CA MET A 606 24.25 -23.10 -7.47
C MET A 606 23.82 -22.82 -8.92
N VAL A 607 23.36 -21.60 -9.18
CA VAL A 607 23.07 -21.13 -10.54
C VAL A 607 23.93 -19.91 -10.86
N ILE A 608 24.47 -19.85 -12.07
CA ILE A 608 25.26 -18.73 -12.58
C ILE A 608 24.61 -18.20 -13.85
N HIS A 609 24.18 -16.95 -13.82
CA HIS A 609 23.81 -16.18 -15.00
C HIS A 609 25.08 -15.56 -15.60
N ARG A 610 25.44 -15.96 -16.82
CA ARG A 610 26.53 -15.35 -17.59
C ARG A 610 25.99 -14.77 -18.89
N GLY A 611 25.13 -13.75 -18.75
CA GLY A 611 24.62 -12.93 -19.85
C GLY A 611 24.60 -11.45 -19.50
N HIS A 612 24.25 -10.63 -20.49
CA HIS A 612 23.90 -9.23 -20.27
C HIS A 612 22.58 -9.08 -19.47
N SER A 613 22.36 -7.89 -18.90
CA SER A 613 21.19 -7.58 -18.05
C SER A 613 19.83 -7.82 -18.69
N TYR A 614 19.74 -7.82 -20.01
CA TYR A 614 18.48 -8.09 -20.71
C TYR A 614 18.10 -9.58 -20.78
N TYR A 615 19.05 -10.50 -20.62
CA TYR A 615 18.76 -11.93 -20.49
C TYR A 615 18.41 -12.35 -19.06
N LEU A 616 18.56 -11.45 -18.08
CA LEU A 616 18.41 -11.77 -16.68
C LEU A 616 17.06 -12.42 -16.36
N GLN A 617 15.96 -11.86 -16.90
CA GLN A 617 14.62 -12.39 -16.65
C GLN A 617 14.48 -13.83 -17.17
N GLN A 618 15.03 -14.12 -18.35
CA GLN A 618 15.02 -15.46 -18.93
C GLN A 618 15.77 -16.48 -18.05
N THR A 619 16.88 -16.09 -17.40
CA THR A 619 17.52 -16.98 -16.40
C THR A 619 16.64 -17.15 -15.16
N ILE A 620 16.02 -16.07 -14.66
CA ILE A 620 15.19 -16.12 -13.45
C ILE A 620 14.03 -17.10 -13.63
N ASP A 621 13.37 -17.09 -14.79
CA ASP A 621 12.24 -17.97 -15.11
C ASP A 621 12.63 -19.45 -15.15
N GLN A 622 13.93 -19.76 -15.26
CA GLN A 622 14.50 -21.11 -15.32
C GLN A 622 15.30 -21.49 -14.06
N LEU A 623 15.20 -20.72 -12.96
CA LEU A 623 15.94 -21.02 -11.74
C LEU A 623 15.48 -22.35 -11.11
N ALA A 624 16.45 -23.18 -10.75
CA ALA A 624 16.18 -24.39 -10.00
C ALA A 624 15.78 -24.04 -8.55
N PRO A 625 14.63 -24.52 -8.03
CA PRO A 625 14.21 -24.26 -6.64
C PRO A 625 15.20 -24.78 -5.58
N SER A 626 16.08 -25.71 -5.95
CA SER A 626 17.13 -26.23 -5.09
C SER A 626 18.35 -25.31 -4.96
N ALA A 627 18.42 -24.22 -5.72
CA ALA A 627 19.57 -23.33 -5.76
C ALA A 627 19.73 -22.58 -4.43
N LYS A 628 20.87 -22.77 -3.78
CA LYS A 628 21.21 -22.12 -2.51
C LYS A 628 22.01 -20.83 -2.73
N VAL A 629 22.69 -20.74 -3.86
CA VAL A 629 23.45 -19.56 -4.30
C VAL A 629 23.11 -19.27 -5.76
N VAL A 630 22.67 -18.04 -6.04
CA VAL A 630 22.41 -17.58 -7.40
C VAL A 630 23.34 -16.40 -7.70
N LEU A 631 24.22 -16.56 -8.68
CA LEU A 631 25.11 -15.51 -9.16
C LEU A 631 24.52 -14.88 -10.41
N LEU A 632 23.91 -13.72 -10.25
CA LEU A 632 23.36 -12.94 -11.35
C LEU A 632 24.44 -12.01 -11.91
N GLY A 633 25.22 -12.47 -12.89
CA GLY A 633 26.35 -11.74 -13.49
C GLY A 633 26.00 -10.49 -14.30
N SER A 634 24.80 -9.93 -14.10
CA SER A 634 24.29 -8.74 -14.75
C SER A 634 24.07 -7.62 -13.74
N CYS A 635 24.55 -6.42 -14.07
CA CYS A 635 24.24 -5.21 -13.33
C CYS A 635 22.71 -4.97 -13.38
N GLY A 636 22.03 -5.10 -12.24
CA GLY A 636 20.55 -5.10 -12.12
C GLY A 636 19.95 -6.38 -11.53
N GLY A 637 20.74 -7.46 -11.36
CA GLY A 637 20.31 -8.73 -10.76
C GLY A 637 19.58 -8.60 -9.42
N TYR A 638 19.98 -7.62 -8.61
CA TYR A 638 19.42 -7.35 -7.29
C TYR A 638 17.99 -6.78 -7.31
N GLN A 639 17.58 -6.10 -8.38
CA GLN A 639 16.22 -5.54 -8.50
C GLN A 639 15.15 -6.64 -8.59
N LYS A 640 15.57 -7.85 -8.96
CA LYS A 640 14.72 -9.04 -9.04
C LYS A 640 14.92 -9.98 -7.86
N LEU A 641 15.57 -9.55 -6.78
CA LEU A 641 15.84 -10.38 -5.60
C LEU A 641 14.58 -11.05 -5.05
N ASN A 642 13.46 -10.33 -4.98
CA ASN A 642 12.19 -10.89 -4.52
C ASN A 642 11.71 -12.04 -5.43
N LEU A 643 11.87 -11.94 -6.76
CA LEU A 643 11.50 -13.03 -7.67
C LEU A 643 12.37 -14.26 -7.44
N VAL A 644 13.69 -14.06 -7.29
CA VAL A 644 14.64 -15.14 -7.00
C VAL A 644 14.28 -15.86 -5.69
N LEU A 645 14.02 -15.10 -4.62
CA LEU A 645 13.67 -15.63 -3.30
C LEU A 645 12.29 -16.33 -3.25
N ASN A 646 11.40 -16.08 -4.21
CA ASN A 646 10.13 -16.81 -4.30
C ASN A 646 10.29 -18.15 -5.03
N ILE A 647 11.33 -18.31 -5.84
CA ILE A 647 11.60 -19.53 -6.62
C ILE A 647 12.48 -20.50 -5.82
N CYS A 648 13.54 -19.98 -5.17
CA CYS A 648 14.54 -20.71 -4.41
C CYS A 648 14.38 -20.46 -2.92
#